data_AF-K1Y160-F1
#
_entry.id   AF-K1Y160-F1
#
_cell.length_a   1.000
_cell.length_b   1.000
_cell.length_c   1.000
_cell.angle_alpha   90.00
_cell.angle_beta   90.00
_cell.angle_gamma   90.00
#
_symmetry.space_group_name_H-M   'P 1'
#
loop_
_entity.id
_entity.type
_entity.pdbx_description
1 polymer ?
#
loop_
_entity_poly.entity_id
_entity_poly.type
_entity_poly.pdbx_seq_one_letter_code
_entity_poly.pdbx_strand_id
1 'polypeptide(L)'
;MPLPKLTPLQSRLAASLFGSMMLLLLYLLLTAPNFAYATEVDSTRPEDHNHERLMDFPLLDDYHELESKEVVYEANFFGVDSMILPRNTAPTALLNNRVEATNVQLGQSFYYVFANASVWGEKSPATPGLPSEIILDNRRLRRSVKGVSEEGADADEGSELRKRQTTVENYRTVYITVTTCDQPTSNTTTDPAPQLQLYVSQFANNTNPGPGKPSALQDLVQLEGGYALHEVNATGDVYISIYAQNATAYNENVYSAHIAASIDAPYHKYWNSSDPNLFLVDSDDYSALLFTDPFITNSTNTTLFEEWMDQPPPYVIFASDANDTLTVGLERSYCGLKRKSSIQASLPGQTAGTIVTGMTAVGNQSLPKQSFFVNGLGAGKTYKVSLAMDGNSTASGTGVVGGGGQVFAQTSFDMLSGGNCAVIHKLSFCDQTAYSVPSNPNVFPNMSALAAFYDNATQASFANFEKVLAQIPCETTSTAQYSLARNCADCREAYKTWLCAVSIPRCTDFTKEKDWLQARAMGQPFPNGTLLPEADRALANITAGVNASRNSRIDDLLVPGPYKEVLPCDELCFNLVRSCPASMGFGCPQFGDIGFNESYGVKPMFPGDASGRISNITCNSPGTIYYLSAGRQGLSSMVFTIASAMVAGILFI
;
A
#
# COMPACT_ATOMS: atom_id res chain seq x y z
N MET A 1 57.40 -22.36 -8.53
CA MET A 1 56.74 -23.67 -8.35
C MET A 1 56.27 -24.15 -9.71
N PRO A 2 56.65 -25.35 -10.17
CA PRO A 2 56.18 -25.86 -11.46
C PRO A 2 54.71 -26.32 -11.35
N LEU A 3 53.88 -25.92 -12.31
CA LEU A 3 52.48 -26.34 -12.42
C LEU A 3 52.39 -27.89 -12.51
N PRO A 4 51.50 -28.54 -11.75
CA PRO A 4 51.38 -29.99 -11.77
C PRO A 4 50.94 -30.47 -13.17
N LYS A 5 51.66 -31.44 -13.73
CA LYS A 5 51.29 -32.10 -14.99
C LYS A 5 50.03 -32.94 -14.78
N LEU A 6 48.89 -32.42 -15.21
CA LEU A 6 47.62 -33.15 -15.24
C LEU A 6 47.71 -34.32 -16.22
N THR A 7 47.19 -35.48 -15.82
CA THR A 7 47.07 -36.64 -16.72
C THR A 7 46.11 -36.32 -17.88
N PRO A 8 46.25 -36.96 -19.05
CA PRO A 8 45.39 -36.69 -20.20
C PRO A 8 43.89 -36.90 -19.91
N LEU A 9 43.54 -37.74 -18.94
CA LEU A 9 42.16 -37.93 -18.48
C LEU A 9 41.66 -36.71 -17.68
N GLN A 10 42.48 -36.17 -16.77
CA GLN A 10 42.14 -34.99 -15.97
C GLN A 10 42.04 -33.72 -16.81
N SER A 11 42.85 -33.60 -17.86
CA SER A 11 42.76 -32.49 -18.82
C SER A 11 41.45 -32.51 -19.60
N ARG A 12 40.98 -33.71 -20.00
CA ARG A 12 39.69 -33.88 -20.70
C ARG A 12 38.49 -33.57 -19.80
N LEU A 13 38.55 -33.98 -18.52
CA LEU A 13 37.50 -33.66 -17.55
C LEU A 13 37.44 -32.15 -17.23
N ALA A 14 38.59 -31.51 -17.06
CA ALA A 14 38.67 -30.07 -16.84
C ALA A 14 38.12 -29.29 -18.04
N ALA A 15 38.45 -29.72 -19.27
CA ALA A 15 37.91 -29.13 -20.49
C ALA A 15 36.39 -29.31 -20.63
N SER A 16 35.84 -30.48 -20.30
CA SER A 16 34.38 -30.69 -20.35
C SER A 16 33.64 -29.87 -19.28
N LEU A 17 34.20 -29.76 -18.08
CA LEU A 17 33.60 -29.01 -16.99
C LEU A 17 33.58 -27.50 -17.30
N PHE A 18 34.66 -26.97 -17.87
CA PHE A 18 34.73 -25.58 -18.33
C PHE A 18 33.73 -25.32 -19.45
N GLY A 19 33.59 -26.25 -20.40
CA GLY A 19 32.62 -26.16 -21.49
C GLY A 19 31.16 -26.14 -21.00
N SER A 20 30.82 -27.02 -20.05
CA SER A 20 29.48 -27.04 -19.45
C SER A 20 29.18 -25.77 -18.65
N MET A 21 30.16 -25.25 -17.92
CA MET A 21 29.99 -24.00 -17.16
C MET A 21 29.78 -22.79 -18.10
N MET A 22 30.48 -22.78 -19.24
CA MET A 22 30.34 -21.71 -20.23
C MET A 22 28.99 -21.75 -20.95
N LEU A 23 28.48 -22.95 -21.26
CA LEU A 23 27.14 -23.14 -21.82
C LEU A 23 26.03 -22.69 -20.87
N LEU A 24 26.19 -22.97 -19.56
CA LEU A 24 25.25 -22.50 -18.54
C LEU A 24 25.24 -20.97 -18.44
N LEU A 25 26.42 -20.34 -18.55
CA LEU A 25 26.58 -18.89 -18.53
C LEU A 25 25.97 -18.23 -19.78
N LEU A 26 26.16 -18.84 -20.96
CA LEU A 26 25.51 -18.43 -22.21
C LEU A 26 23.98 -18.56 -22.16
N TYR A 27 23.47 -19.66 -21.58
CA TYR A 27 22.03 -19.86 -21.39
C TYR A 27 21.41 -18.78 -20.49
N LEU A 28 22.09 -18.41 -19.40
CA LEU A 28 21.65 -17.34 -18.50
C LEU A 28 21.72 -15.94 -19.15
N LEU A 29 22.72 -15.69 -20.00
CA LEU A 29 22.83 -14.43 -20.74
C LEU A 29 21.76 -14.28 -21.85
N LEU A 30 21.39 -15.38 -22.51
CA LEU A 30 20.40 -15.38 -23.60
C LEU A 30 18.94 -15.38 -23.11
N THR A 31 18.69 -15.80 -21.87
CA THR A 31 17.35 -15.82 -21.26
C THR A 31 17.02 -14.56 -20.45
N ALA A 32 17.97 -13.63 -20.31
CA ALA A 32 17.72 -12.29 -19.77
C ALA A 32 17.13 -11.37 -20.88
N PRO A 33 15.91 -10.84 -20.72
CA PRO A 33 15.27 -10.01 -21.75
C PRO A 33 15.90 -8.61 -21.76
N ASN A 34 16.80 -8.36 -22.72
CA ASN A 34 17.22 -7.00 -23.07
C ASN A 34 16.32 -6.43 -24.17
N PHE A 35 15.77 -5.25 -23.91
CA PHE A 35 14.81 -4.51 -24.72
C PHE A 35 15.41 -4.04 -26.06
N ALA A 36 14.65 -4.19 -27.16
CA ALA A 36 14.93 -3.55 -28.44
C ALA A 36 13.93 -2.39 -28.64
N TYR A 37 14.44 -1.19 -28.87
CA TYR A 37 13.68 0.01 -29.25
C TYR A 37 13.73 0.16 -30.78
N ALA A 38 12.63 0.46 -31.43
CA ALA A 38 12.59 0.76 -32.86
C ALA A 38 11.93 2.13 -33.11
N THR A 39 12.59 2.93 -33.95
CA THR A 39 12.22 4.27 -34.39
C THR A 39 11.72 4.21 -35.83
N GLU A 40 10.52 4.69 -36.14
CA GLU A 40 10.04 4.90 -37.53
C GLU A 40 9.24 6.23 -37.53
N VAL A 41 9.73 7.33 -38.08
CA VAL A 41 9.78 7.80 -39.50
C VAL A 41 8.38 8.04 -40.09
N ASP A 42 8.10 9.32 -40.35
CA ASP A 42 6.84 9.89 -40.81
C ASP A 42 6.84 10.09 -42.35
N SER A 43 5.69 9.95 -43.00
CA SER A 43 5.54 9.99 -44.47
C SER A 43 4.25 10.71 -44.91
N THR A 44 4.43 11.96 -45.31
CA THR A 44 3.77 12.71 -46.42
C THR A 44 2.33 12.35 -46.89
N ARG A 45 1.41 13.32 -46.68
CA ARG A 45 0.37 13.95 -47.58
C ARG A 45 -0.27 13.13 -48.74
N PRO A 46 -1.58 13.33 -49.10
CA PRO A 46 -2.07 14.62 -49.66
C PRO A 46 -3.57 14.99 -49.45
N GLU A 47 -3.90 16.27 -49.75
CA GLU A 47 -5.10 16.85 -50.44
C GLU A 47 -6.53 16.44 -50.01
N ASP A 48 -7.61 17.21 -50.11
CA ASP A 48 -8.04 18.57 -50.49
C ASP A 48 -9.57 18.60 -50.16
N HIS A 49 -10.18 19.79 -50.16
CA HIS A 49 -11.61 20.13 -50.35
C HIS A 49 -12.41 20.67 -49.14
N ASN A 50 -12.39 22.00 -49.03
CA ASN A 50 -13.54 22.94 -49.10
C ASN A 50 -14.94 22.47 -48.61
N HIS A 51 -15.56 23.21 -47.67
CA HIS A 51 -16.58 24.25 -47.96
C HIS A 51 -17.04 25.04 -46.71
N GLU A 52 -17.92 26.03 -46.94
CA GLU A 52 -18.08 27.31 -46.25
C GLU A 52 -19.04 27.38 -45.04
N ARG A 53 -18.69 28.26 -44.09
CA ARG A 53 -19.42 29.45 -43.56
C ARG A 53 -20.98 29.47 -43.58
N LEU A 54 -21.61 29.60 -42.40
CA LEU A 54 -22.40 30.77 -41.89
C LEU A 54 -23.47 30.40 -40.82
N MET A 55 -23.38 31.08 -39.67
CA MET A 55 -24.44 31.70 -38.82
C MET A 55 -25.88 31.14 -38.81
N ASP A 56 -26.44 30.83 -37.64
CA ASP A 56 -27.27 31.74 -36.82
C ASP A 56 -28.02 31.02 -35.67
N PHE A 57 -28.09 31.69 -34.52
CA PHE A 57 -29.04 31.47 -33.40
C PHE A 57 -30.42 32.09 -33.77
N PRO A 58 -31.58 31.68 -33.19
CA PRO A 58 -31.91 32.04 -31.80
C PRO A 58 -32.90 31.14 -30.99
N LEU A 59 -32.78 31.29 -29.66
CA LEU A 59 -33.78 31.34 -28.57
C LEU A 59 -35.27 30.98 -28.82
N LEU A 60 -35.83 30.14 -27.95
CA LEU A 60 -37.01 30.36 -27.05
C LEU A 60 -37.21 29.10 -26.18
N ASP A 61 -37.06 29.18 -24.85
CA ASP A 61 -38.14 29.27 -23.83
C ASP A 61 -39.18 28.14 -23.90
N ASP A 62 -39.20 27.24 -22.89
CA ASP A 62 -40.35 27.15 -21.97
C ASP A 62 -40.15 26.17 -20.78
N TYR A 63 -40.80 26.56 -19.68
CA TYR A 63 -40.96 25.90 -18.38
C TYR A 63 -41.60 24.49 -18.44
N HIS A 64 -41.34 23.63 -17.45
CA HIS A 64 -42.39 23.00 -16.63
C HIS A 64 -41.86 22.29 -15.36
N GLU A 65 -42.77 22.23 -14.38
CA GLU A 65 -42.61 22.03 -12.95
C GLU A 65 -42.22 20.62 -12.46
N LEU A 66 -41.65 20.64 -11.26
CA LEU A 66 -41.45 19.53 -10.33
C LEU A 66 -42.79 18.98 -9.80
N GLU A 67 -42.89 17.64 -9.69
CA GLU A 67 -43.80 17.00 -8.75
C GLU A 67 -43.04 15.95 -7.91
N SER A 68 -42.85 16.29 -6.64
CA SER A 68 -42.27 15.46 -5.59
C SER A 68 -43.31 14.46 -5.05
N LYS A 69 -42.97 13.16 -5.01
CA LYS A 69 -43.76 12.15 -4.30
C LYS A 69 -42.93 11.57 -3.15
N GLU A 70 -43.27 11.98 -1.92
CA GLU A 70 -42.81 11.35 -0.69
C GLU A 70 -43.25 9.88 -0.65
N VAL A 71 -42.32 8.99 -0.31
CA VAL A 71 -42.62 7.63 0.14
C VAL A 71 -42.08 7.47 1.55
N VAL A 72 -43.01 7.15 2.44
CA VAL A 72 -42.87 7.04 3.89
C VAL A 72 -41.84 6.00 4.30
N TYR A 73 -40.94 6.38 5.21
CA TYR A 73 -39.93 5.53 5.85
C TYR A 73 -40.55 4.78 7.04
N GLU A 74 -40.59 3.45 7.00
CA GLU A 74 -40.78 2.61 8.19
C GLU A 74 -39.41 2.24 8.77
N ALA A 75 -39.20 2.58 10.05
CA ALA A 75 -38.01 2.21 10.80
C ALA A 75 -38.10 0.75 11.25
N ASN A 76 -37.21 -0.12 10.75
CA ASN A 76 -37.00 -1.45 11.34
C ASN A 76 -35.99 -1.33 12.50
N PHE A 77 -36.49 -1.51 13.72
CA PHE A 77 -35.66 -1.58 14.93
C PHE A 77 -34.96 -2.95 15.03
N PHE A 78 -33.67 -2.93 15.36
CA PHE A 78 -32.86 -4.10 15.69
C PHE A 78 -33.24 -4.67 17.07
N GLY A 79 -33.38 -6.00 17.18
CA GLY A 79 -33.18 -6.70 18.45
C GLY A 79 -34.32 -7.58 19.00
N VAL A 80 -35.08 -8.30 18.17
CA VAL A 80 -35.92 -9.41 18.67
C VAL A 80 -35.77 -10.64 17.78
N ASP A 81 -35.35 -11.75 18.40
CA ASP A 81 -35.24 -13.08 17.84
C ASP A 81 -36.48 -13.50 17.06
N SER A 82 -36.30 -13.81 15.78
CA SER A 82 -37.19 -14.72 15.06
C SER A 82 -36.39 -15.96 14.65
N MET A 83 -36.15 -16.82 15.63
CA MET A 83 -35.82 -18.22 15.43
C MET A 83 -37.05 -18.89 14.81
N ILE A 84 -36.86 -19.40 13.57
CA ILE A 84 -37.66 -20.34 12.75
C ILE A 84 -37.74 -19.79 11.32
N LEU A 85 -36.74 -20.14 10.50
CA LEU A 85 -36.89 -20.07 9.04
C LEU A 85 -37.42 -21.43 8.55
N PRO A 86 -38.53 -21.47 7.78
CA PRO A 86 -38.95 -22.68 7.10
C PRO A 86 -37.92 -23.06 6.04
N ARG A 87 -37.85 -24.36 5.74
CA ARG A 87 -37.05 -24.97 4.68
C ARG A 87 -37.57 -24.50 3.31
N ASN A 88 -37.33 -23.23 2.97
CA ASN A 88 -37.85 -22.63 1.76
C ASN A 88 -36.95 -23.04 0.59
N THR A 89 -37.44 -23.97 -0.23
CA THR A 89 -36.76 -24.39 -1.47
C THR A 89 -36.91 -23.38 -2.59
N ALA A 90 -37.66 -22.29 -2.35
CA ALA A 90 -37.84 -21.20 -3.29
C ALA A 90 -36.66 -20.22 -3.21
N PRO A 91 -36.06 -19.84 -4.36
CA PRO A 91 -34.95 -18.90 -4.39
C PRO A 91 -35.40 -17.48 -4.03
N THR A 92 -34.59 -16.78 -3.23
CA THR A 92 -34.81 -15.38 -2.85
C THR A 92 -34.39 -14.45 -3.99
N ALA A 93 -35.20 -13.45 -4.32
CA ALA A 93 -34.89 -12.53 -5.41
C ALA A 93 -33.75 -11.56 -5.01
N LEU A 94 -32.73 -11.45 -5.87
CA LEU A 94 -31.68 -10.43 -5.75
C LEU A 94 -32.03 -9.23 -6.63
N LEU A 95 -31.70 -8.02 -6.13
CA LEU A 95 -31.92 -6.76 -6.84
C LEU A 95 -30.59 -6.09 -7.16
N ASN A 96 -30.58 -5.27 -8.22
CA ASN A 96 -29.36 -4.60 -8.70
C ASN A 96 -28.74 -3.71 -7.60
N ASN A 97 -27.45 -3.92 -7.30
CA ASN A 97 -26.68 -3.22 -6.27
C ASN A 97 -27.29 -3.28 -4.86
N ARG A 98 -28.08 -4.31 -4.55
CA ARG A 98 -28.60 -4.52 -3.20
C ARG A 98 -27.94 -5.74 -2.57
N VAL A 99 -27.54 -5.57 -1.31
CA VAL A 99 -26.97 -6.65 -0.51
C VAL A 99 -28.07 -7.40 0.21
N GLU A 100 -27.99 -8.72 0.17
CA GLU A 100 -28.78 -9.62 1.00
C GLU A 100 -27.87 -10.31 2.02
N ALA A 101 -28.26 -10.29 3.28
CA ALA A 101 -27.53 -10.91 4.38
C ALA A 101 -28.18 -12.24 4.75
N THR A 102 -27.39 -13.31 4.80
CA THR A 102 -27.90 -14.65 5.12
C THR A 102 -26.99 -15.42 6.05
N ASN A 103 -27.63 -16.26 6.87
CA ASN A 103 -26.94 -17.17 7.76
C ASN A 103 -26.98 -18.58 7.17
N VAL A 104 -25.82 -19.19 6.92
CA VAL A 104 -25.69 -20.49 6.28
C VAL A 104 -25.19 -21.53 7.30
N GLN A 105 -25.98 -22.57 7.52
CA GLN A 105 -25.59 -23.70 8.35
C GLN A 105 -24.70 -24.68 7.57
N LEU A 106 -23.79 -25.36 8.26
CA LEU A 106 -22.93 -26.39 7.68
C LEU A 106 -23.76 -27.49 7.00
N GLY A 107 -23.37 -27.86 5.79
CA GLY A 107 -24.07 -28.85 4.96
C GLY A 107 -25.38 -28.34 4.33
N GLN A 108 -25.72 -27.06 4.46
CA GLN A 108 -26.91 -26.46 3.85
C GLN A 108 -26.56 -25.45 2.76
N SER A 109 -27.51 -25.27 1.83
CA SER A 109 -27.47 -24.26 0.77
C SER A 109 -28.60 -23.25 0.95
N PHE A 110 -28.32 -21.98 0.66
CA PHE A 110 -29.32 -20.93 0.47
C PHE A 110 -29.39 -20.55 -1.01
N TYR A 111 -30.62 -20.44 -1.53
CA TYR A 111 -30.87 -20.25 -2.96
C TYR A 111 -31.37 -18.84 -3.26
N TYR A 112 -30.92 -18.30 -4.39
CA TYR A 112 -31.23 -16.97 -4.89
C TYR A 112 -31.51 -16.98 -6.39
N VAL A 113 -32.21 -15.95 -6.85
CA VAL A 113 -32.46 -15.71 -8.27
C VAL A 113 -32.26 -14.24 -8.60
N PHE A 114 -31.43 -13.97 -9.60
CA PHE A 114 -31.37 -12.66 -10.25
C PHE A 114 -32.23 -12.73 -11.52
N ALA A 115 -33.44 -12.19 -11.43
CA ALA A 115 -34.46 -12.36 -12.46
C ALA A 115 -34.08 -11.61 -13.75
N ASN A 116 -34.59 -12.09 -14.89
CA ASN A 116 -34.44 -11.50 -16.21
C ASN A 116 -34.85 -10.02 -16.23
N ALA A 117 -35.89 -9.65 -15.48
CA ALA A 117 -36.32 -8.27 -15.30
C ALA A 117 -35.24 -7.37 -14.65
N SER A 118 -34.43 -7.92 -13.74
CA SER A 118 -33.31 -7.22 -13.12
C SER A 118 -32.07 -7.20 -14.02
N VAL A 119 -31.84 -8.26 -14.80
CA VAL A 119 -30.77 -8.30 -15.82
C VAL A 119 -30.96 -7.19 -16.84
N TRP A 120 -32.17 -7.00 -17.35
CA TRP A 120 -32.50 -5.94 -18.32
C TRP A 120 -33.00 -4.64 -17.67
N GLY A 121 -32.86 -4.52 -16.34
CA GLY A 121 -33.23 -3.31 -15.60
C GLY A 121 -32.34 -2.11 -15.93
N GLU A 122 -32.78 -0.91 -15.55
CA GLU A 122 -31.99 0.30 -15.71
C GLU A 122 -30.71 0.27 -14.85
N LYS A 123 -29.67 0.91 -15.36
CA LYS A 123 -28.43 1.10 -14.61
C LYS A 123 -28.64 2.07 -13.45
N SER A 124 -27.89 1.89 -12.38
CA SER A 124 -27.98 2.77 -11.21
C SER A 124 -27.42 4.17 -11.53
N PRO A 125 -27.90 5.23 -10.85
CA PRO A 125 -27.39 6.58 -11.06
C PRO A 125 -25.91 6.67 -10.72
N ALA A 126 -25.20 7.57 -11.41
CA ALA A 126 -23.81 7.87 -11.07
C ALA A 126 -23.75 8.47 -9.66
N THR A 127 -22.80 7.99 -8.87
CA THR A 127 -22.52 8.52 -7.52
C THR A 127 -21.39 9.54 -7.61
N PRO A 128 -21.32 10.52 -6.68
CA PRO A 128 -20.19 11.44 -6.61
C PRO A 128 -18.88 10.66 -6.53
N GLY A 129 -17.94 10.95 -7.41
CA GLY A 129 -16.65 10.26 -7.47
C GLY A 129 -15.61 10.89 -6.56
N LEU A 130 -14.46 10.22 -6.48
CA LEU A 130 -13.22 10.83 -5.99
C LEU A 130 -12.73 11.91 -6.97
N PRO A 131 -11.85 12.86 -6.53
CA PRO A 131 -11.33 13.91 -7.41
C PRO A 131 -10.70 13.38 -8.70
N SER A 132 -10.05 12.22 -8.63
CA SER A 132 -9.60 11.46 -9.80
C SER A 132 -9.69 9.95 -9.55
N GLU A 133 -9.54 9.16 -10.62
CA GLU A 133 -9.34 7.71 -10.47
C GLU A 133 -8.04 7.44 -9.71
N ILE A 134 -8.09 6.54 -8.72
CA ILE A 134 -6.89 6.14 -7.97
C ILE A 134 -6.06 5.21 -8.83
N ILE A 135 -4.86 5.67 -9.20
CA ILE A 135 -3.90 4.90 -10.00
C ILE A 135 -3.08 4.04 -9.04
N LEU A 136 -3.38 2.75 -8.99
CA LEU A 136 -2.62 1.77 -8.22
C LEU A 136 -1.56 1.15 -9.10
N ASP A 137 -0.31 1.15 -8.63
CA ASP A 137 0.81 0.72 -9.45
C ASP A 137 0.94 -0.81 -9.42
N ASN A 138 0.28 -1.47 -10.37
CA ASN A 138 0.64 -2.83 -10.74
C ASN A 138 0.41 -3.05 -12.23
N ARG A 139 1.45 -3.57 -12.89
CA ARG A 139 1.52 -4.02 -14.28
C ARG A 139 0.17 -4.00 -15.00
N ARG A 140 -0.03 -3.01 -15.88
CA ARG A 140 -0.99 -3.04 -16.99
C ARG A 140 -2.21 -3.95 -16.74
N LEU A 141 -3.19 -3.48 -15.99
CA LEU A 141 -4.51 -3.41 -16.60
C LEU A 141 -4.59 -2.10 -17.37
N ARG A 142 -3.80 -2.06 -18.44
CA ARG A 142 -4.19 -1.33 -19.63
C ARG A 142 -5.52 -1.98 -20.00
N ARG A 143 -6.64 -1.37 -19.65
CA ARG A 143 -7.83 -1.48 -20.48
C ARG A 143 -7.29 -1.25 -21.88
N SER A 144 -7.30 -2.29 -22.71
CA SER A 144 -6.82 -2.18 -24.08
C SER A 144 -7.77 -1.26 -24.83
N VAL A 145 -7.60 0.04 -24.63
CA VAL A 145 -7.78 1.05 -25.65
C VAL A 145 -6.37 1.47 -26.02
N LYS A 146 -6.08 1.28 -27.30
CA LYS A 146 -4.76 1.34 -27.90
C LYS A 146 -4.46 2.80 -28.24
N GLY A 147 -3.30 3.31 -27.81
CA GLY A 147 -2.80 4.68 -28.06
C GLY A 147 -3.53 5.72 -27.21
N VAL A 148 -2.93 6.78 -26.68
CA VAL A 148 -2.03 7.70 -27.36
C VAL A 148 -1.13 8.38 -26.30
N SER A 149 0.14 8.59 -26.65
CA SER A 149 1.07 9.50 -25.97
C SER A 149 0.69 10.95 -26.28
N GLU A 150 0.68 11.77 -25.23
CA GLU A 150 0.88 13.24 -25.18
C GLU A 150 1.58 13.82 -26.42
N GLU A 151 1.25 14.99 -26.98
CA GLU A 151 0.75 16.25 -26.42
C GLU A 151 0.39 17.17 -27.62
N GLY A 152 -0.56 18.10 -27.44
CA GLY A 152 -0.84 19.14 -28.43
C GLY A 152 -2.23 19.75 -28.27
N ALA A 153 -2.33 20.77 -27.43
CA ALA A 153 -3.53 21.58 -27.24
C ALA A 153 -3.95 22.29 -28.54
N ASP A 154 -5.18 22.05 -28.97
CA ASP A 154 -6.13 23.11 -29.33
C ASP A 154 -7.54 22.50 -29.37
N ALA A 155 -8.46 23.19 -28.71
CA ALA A 155 -9.85 22.79 -28.55
C ALA A 155 -10.59 22.87 -29.88
N ASP A 156 -11.12 21.73 -30.35
CA ASP A 156 -12.31 21.73 -31.18
C ASP A 156 -13.11 20.44 -30.93
N GLU A 157 -14.43 20.60 -30.81
CA GLU A 157 -15.42 19.59 -30.47
C GLU A 157 -15.54 18.54 -31.59
N GLY A 158 -14.59 17.63 -31.67
CA GLY A 158 -14.72 16.40 -32.45
C GLY A 158 -15.44 15.36 -31.62
N SER A 159 -16.75 15.20 -31.84
CA SER A 159 -17.59 14.18 -31.21
C SER A 159 -16.83 12.85 -31.08
N GLU A 160 -16.33 12.54 -29.88
CA GLU A 160 -15.79 11.22 -29.64
C GLU A 160 -16.93 10.25 -29.90
N LEU A 161 -16.72 9.37 -30.87
CA LEU A 161 -17.56 8.22 -31.08
C LEU A 161 -17.52 7.43 -29.77
N ARG A 162 -18.43 7.75 -28.86
CA ARG A 162 -18.99 6.79 -27.91
C ARG A 162 -19.11 5.54 -28.74
N LYS A 163 -18.54 4.44 -28.25
CA LYS A 163 -19.04 3.13 -28.64
C LYS A 163 -20.50 3.17 -28.23
N ARG A 164 -21.36 3.65 -29.14
CA ARG A 164 -22.78 3.41 -29.11
C ARG A 164 -22.80 1.91 -28.96
N GLN A 165 -23.34 1.45 -27.86
CA GLN A 165 -23.64 0.05 -27.63
C GLN A 165 -24.75 -0.28 -28.65
N THR A 166 -24.35 -0.34 -29.93
CA THR A 166 -25.07 -0.79 -31.10
C THR A 166 -24.36 -2.03 -31.58
N THR A 167 -24.27 -2.98 -30.67
CA THR A 167 -24.45 -4.38 -31.00
C THR A 167 -25.61 -4.78 -30.10
N VAL A 168 -26.67 -5.33 -30.70
CA VAL A 168 -27.71 -6.05 -29.98
C VAL A 168 -27.00 -7.24 -29.33
N GLU A 169 -26.35 -7.01 -28.20
CA GLU A 169 -25.78 -8.10 -27.42
C GLU A 169 -26.97 -8.77 -26.75
N ASN A 170 -27.25 -10.01 -27.16
CA ASN A 170 -28.32 -10.83 -26.60
C ASN A 170 -28.06 -11.23 -25.13
N TYR A 171 -27.02 -10.69 -24.50
CA TYR A 171 -26.60 -10.97 -23.13
C TYR A 171 -26.14 -9.69 -22.42
N ARG A 172 -26.22 -9.68 -21.10
CA ARG A 172 -25.70 -8.62 -20.23
C ARG A 172 -24.87 -9.23 -19.10
N THR A 173 -23.73 -8.62 -18.81
CA THR A 173 -22.85 -9.09 -17.74
C THR A 173 -23.46 -8.78 -16.38
N VAL A 174 -23.57 -9.81 -15.54
CA VAL A 174 -24.00 -9.75 -14.14
C VAL A 174 -22.80 -10.11 -13.27
N TYR A 175 -22.45 -9.21 -12.37
CA TYR A 175 -21.43 -9.39 -11.34
C TYR A 175 -22.08 -9.95 -10.09
N ILE A 176 -21.70 -11.17 -9.70
CA ILE A 176 -22.15 -11.82 -8.47
C ILE A 176 -20.99 -11.78 -7.48
N THR A 177 -21.20 -11.11 -6.35
CA THR A 177 -20.18 -10.97 -5.31
C THR A 177 -20.69 -11.52 -4.00
N VAL A 178 -19.85 -12.29 -3.31
CA VAL A 178 -20.15 -12.85 -1.99
C VAL A 178 -19.02 -12.49 -1.03
N THR A 179 -19.37 -12.03 0.17
CA THR A 179 -18.44 -11.82 1.28
C THR A 179 -18.93 -12.52 2.54
N THR A 180 -18.03 -13.22 3.23
CA THR A 180 -18.31 -13.88 4.51
C THR A 180 -18.05 -12.89 5.65
N CYS A 181 -19.04 -12.63 6.49
CA CYS A 181 -18.92 -11.70 7.62
C CYS A 181 -18.62 -12.41 8.94
N ASP A 182 -19.15 -13.62 9.11
CA ASP A 182 -18.88 -14.50 10.24
C ASP A 182 -18.65 -15.92 9.75
N GLN A 183 -17.74 -16.62 10.42
CA GLN A 183 -17.42 -18.03 10.16
C GLN A 183 -17.51 -18.83 11.47
N PRO A 184 -17.83 -20.13 11.40
CA PRO A 184 -17.90 -20.98 12.57
C PRO A 184 -16.51 -21.22 13.16
N THR A 185 -16.47 -21.46 14.47
CA THR A 185 -15.24 -21.74 15.21
C THR A 185 -15.18 -23.20 15.64
N SER A 186 -13.97 -23.69 15.92
CA SER A 186 -13.75 -25.02 16.46
C SER A 186 -13.02 -24.93 17.78
N ASN A 187 -13.45 -25.74 18.76
CA ASN A 187 -12.69 -25.97 20.00
C ASN A 187 -11.63 -27.08 19.84
N THR A 188 -11.65 -27.80 18.72
CA THR A 188 -10.85 -29.01 18.51
C THR A 188 -9.68 -28.80 17.55
N THR A 189 -9.73 -27.75 16.73
CA THR A 189 -8.64 -27.37 15.83
C THR A 189 -8.47 -25.85 15.82
N THR A 190 -7.25 -25.41 15.55
CA THR A 190 -6.88 -24.01 15.28
C THR A 190 -6.91 -23.68 13.79
N ASP A 191 -7.22 -24.66 12.93
CA ASP A 191 -7.32 -24.45 11.49
C ASP A 191 -8.49 -23.53 11.14
N PRO A 192 -8.39 -22.75 10.05
CA PRO A 192 -9.50 -21.91 9.61
C PRO A 192 -10.67 -22.75 9.13
N ALA A 193 -11.87 -22.25 9.39
CA ALA A 193 -13.11 -22.84 8.91
C ALA A 193 -13.10 -23.00 7.37
N PRO A 194 -13.74 -24.05 6.84
CA PRO A 194 -13.83 -24.23 5.40
C PRO A 194 -14.50 -23.01 4.75
N GLN A 195 -14.02 -22.63 3.57
CA GLN A 195 -14.58 -21.49 2.86
C GLN A 195 -15.95 -21.85 2.25
N LEU A 196 -16.85 -20.86 2.17
CA LEU A 196 -18.13 -21.04 1.49
C LEU A 196 -17.92 -21.31 -0.01
N GLN A 197 -18.92 -21.93 -0.63
CA GLN A 197 -18.93 -22.23 -2.06
C GLN A 197 -20.11 -21.53 -2.71
N LEU A 198 -19.86 -20.85 -3.83
CA LEU A 198 -20.85 -20.20 -4.68
C LEU A 198 -21.13 -21.12 -5.87
N TYR A 199 -22.39 -21.47 -6.09
CA TYR A 199 -22.84 -22.16 -7.29
C TYR A 199 -23.72 -21.25 -8.13
N VAL A 200 -23.51 -21.24 -9.44
CA VAL A 200 -24.28 -20.39 -10.37
C VAL A 200 -24.79 -21.21 -11.55
N SER A 201 -26.03 -21.00 -11.96
CA SER A 201 -26.64 -21.66 -13.10
C SER A 201 -27.51 -20.68 -13.91
N GLN A 202 -27.44 -20.79 -15.24
CA GLN A 202 -28.29 -20.04 -16.18
C GLN A 202 -29.37 -20.92 -16.81
N PHE A 203 -29.51 -22.18 -16.36
CA PHE A 203 -30.41 -23.14 -16.97
C PHE A 203 -31.71 -23.25 -16.17
N ALA A 204 -32.85 -23.13 -16.85
CA ALA A 204 -34.18 -23.30 -16.24
C ALA A 204 -34.43 -24.70 -15.64
N ASN A 205 -33.63 -25.71 -16.02
CA ASN A 205 -33.70 -27.05 -15.44
C ASN A 205 -32.89 -27.20 -14.13
N ASN A 206 -32.16 -26.16 -13.71
CA ASN A 206 -31.34 -26.16 -12.50
C ASN A 206 -31.56 -24.86 -11.70
N THR A 207 -32.79 -24.66 -11.22
CA THR A 207 -33.17 -23.48 -10.45
C THR A 207 -32.53 -23.41 -9.06
N ASN A 208 -32.08 -24.56 -8.54
CA ASN A 208 -31.44 -24.71 -7.24
C ASN A 208 -30.05 -25.35 -7.43
N PRO A 209 -29.06 -24.60 -7.92
CA PRO A 209 -27.70 -25.11 -8.11
C PRO A 209 -27.07 -25.45 -6.76
N GLY A 210 -26.19 -26.43 -6.71
CA GLY A 210 -25.59 -26.89 -5.46
C GLY A 210 -24.86 -28.23 -5.56
N PRO A 211 -24.37 -28.74 -4.43
CA PRO A 211 -23.68 -30.03 -4.38
C PRO A 211 -24.62 -31.16 -4.82
N GLY A 212 -24.13 -32.05 -5.69
CA GLY A 212 -24.89 -33.18 -6.22
C GLY A 212 -25.66 -32.91 -7.53
N LYS A 213 -25.61 -31.69 -8.07
CA LYS A 213 -26.09 -31.39 -9.44
C LYS A 213 -24.97 -31.59 -10.48
N PRO A 214 -25.30 -31.88 -11.75
CA PRO A 214 -24.29 -32.06 -12.80
C PRO A 214 -23.45 -30.80 -13.00
N SER A 215 -22.13 -30.94 -13.07
CA SER A 215 -21.20 -29.82 -13.30
C SER A 215 -21.42 -29.12 -14.65
N ALA A 216 -22.01 -29.79 -15.63
CA ALA A 216 -22.36 -29.17 -16.92
C ALA A 216 -23.48 -28.13 -16.83
N LEU A 217 -24.24 -28.10 -15.72
CA LEU A 217 -25.39 -27.21 -15.52
C LEU A 217 -25.11 -26.10 -14.50
N GLN A 218 -23.90 -26.02 -13.96
CA GLN A 218 -23.54 -25.04 -12.96
C GLN A 218 -22.04 -24.78 -12.90
N ASP A 219 -21.70 -23.54 -12.58
CA ASP A 219 -20.34 -23.15 -12.26
C ASP A 219 -20.16 -23.21 -10.73
N LEU A 220 -18.98 -23.67 -10.29
CA LEU A 220 -18.57 -23.70 -8.89
C LEU A 220 -17.44 -22.69 -8.69
N VAL A 221 -17.64 -21.76 -7.77
CA VAL A 221 -16.64 -20.80 -7.34
C VAL A 221 -16.41 -20.96 -5.85
N GLN A 222 -15.18 -21.31 -5.47
CA GLN A 222 -14.80 -21.39 -4.06
C GLN A 222 -14.41 -19.99 -3.56
N LEU A 223 -14.91 -19.59 -2.39
CA LEU A 223 -14.47 -18.34 -1.78
C LEU A 223 -13.02 -18.46 -1.30
N GLU A 224 -12.27 -17.37 -1.41
CA GLU A 224 -10.91 -17.25 -0.91
C GLU A 224 -10.84 -16.09 0.09
N GLY A 225 -10.37 -16.35 1.31
CA GLY A 225 -10.32 -15.33 2.37
C GLY A 225 -11.69 -14.67 2.63
N GLY A 226 -12.78 -15.42 2.46
CA GLY A 226 -14.14 -14.95 2.66
C GLY A 226 -14.69 -14.11 1.51
N TYR A 227 -14.09 -14.11 0.33
CA TYR A 227 -14.60 -13.36 -0.84
C TYR A 227 -14.66 -14.21 -2.11
N ALA A 228 -15.69 -13.98 -2.93
CA ALA A 228 -15.75 -14.44 -4.32
C ALA A 228 -16.39 -13.38 -5.22
N LEU A 229 -15.89 -13.30 -6.44
CA LEU A 229 -16.48 -12.58 -7.56
C LEU A 229 -16.64 -13.54 -8.74
N HIS A 230 -17.83 -13.57 -9.31
CA HIS A 230 -18.13 -14.33 -10.51
C HIS A 230 -18.88 -13.46 -11.52
N GLU A 231 -18.39 -13.42 -12.75
CA GLU A 231 -18.97 -12.65 -13.85
C GLU A 231 -19.71 -13.60 -14.79
N VAL A 232 -20.99 -13.31 -15.03
CA VAL A 232 -21.87 -14.13 -15.85
C VAL A 232 -22.48 -13.29 -16.97
N ASN A 233 -22.31 -13.73 -18.21
CA ASN A 233 -22.99 -13.13 -19.35
C ASN A 233 -24.41 -13.72 -19.47
N ALA A 234 -25.37 -13.07 -18.80
CA ALA A 234 -26.74 -13.54 -18.65
C ALA A 234 -27.62 -13.14 -19.84
N THR A 235 -28.37 -14.11 -20.38
CA THR A 235 -29.43 -13.86 -21.39
C THR A 235 -30.83 -13.89 -20.77
N GLY A 236 -30.94 -14.36 -19.52
CA GLY A 236 -32.19 -14.59 -18.80
C GLY A 236 -31.96 -14.68 -17.29
N ASP A 237 -32.79 -15.45 -16.59
CA ASP A 237 -32.67 -15.64 -15.14
C ASP A 237 -31.34 -16.31 -14.76
N VAL A 238 -30.71 -15.81 -13.69
CA VAL A 238 -29.51 -16.41 -13.11
C VAL A 238 -29.84 -16.96 -11.73
N TYR A 239 -29.70 -18.27 -11.57
CA TYR A 239 -29.93 -18.98 -10.31
C TYR A 239 -28.60 -19.13 -9.57
N ILE A 240 -28.61 -18.83 -8.28
CA ILE A 240 -27.40 -18.72 -7.48
C ILE A 240 -27.63 -19.46 -6.15
N SER A 241 -26.59 -20.11 -5.62
CA SER A 241 -26.64 -20.60 -4.25
C SER A 241 -25.32 -20.40 -3.51
N ILE A 242 -25.42 -20.23 -2.20
CA ILE A 242 -24.28 -20.28 -1.29
C ILE A 242 -24.41 -21.58 -0.50
N TYR A 243 -23.33 -22.36 -0.48
CA TYR A 243 -23.25 -23.63 0.24
C TYR A 243 -22.11 -23.59 1.26
N ALA A 244 -22.39 -24.03 2.48
CA ALA A 244 -21.38 -24.28 3.49
C ALA A 244 -21.01 -25.76 3.51
N GLN A 245 -19.74 -26.08 3.27
CA GLN A 245 -19.26 -27.46 3.27
C GLN A 245 -19.47 -28.11 4.64
N ASN A 246 -19.93 -29.36 4.67
CA ASN A 246 -20.09 -30.08 5.92
C ASN A 246 -18.72 -30.36 6.58
N ALA A 247 -18.52 -29.84 7.78
CA ALA A 247 -17.31 -30.04 8.56
C ALA A 247 -17.64 -30.18 10.05
N THR A 248 -17.67 -31.42 10.52
CA THR A 248 -18.11 -31.77 11.89
C THR A 248 -17.23 -31.23 13.00
N ALA A 249 -15.99 -30.83 12.68
CA ALA A 249 -15.07 -30.21 13.63
C ALA A 249 -15.46 -28.77 13.99
N TYR A 250 -16.28 -28.10 13.18
CA TYR A 250 -16.74 -26.73 13.40
C TYR A 250 -18.21 -26.79 13.81
N ASN A 251 -18.49 -26.56 15.08
CA ASN A 251 -19.81 -26.76 15.68
C ASN A 251 -20.32 -25.53 16.43
N GLU A 252 -19.51 -24.47 16.50
CA GLU A 252 -19.88 -23.21 17.12
C GLU A 252 -20.13 -22.13 16.08
N ASN A 253 -21.23 -21.39 16.27
CA ASN A 253 -21.72 -20.36 15.35
C ASN A 253 -22.09 -20.88 13.96
N VAL A 254 -22.70 -20.01 13.16
CA VAL A 254 -23.06 -20.27 11.76
C VAL A 254 -22.31 -19.29 10.88
N TYR A 255 -22.20 -19.60 9.59
CA TYR A 255 -21.71 -18.59 8.66
C TYR A 255 -22.73 -17.46 8.55
N SER A 256 -22.24 -16.23 8.50
CA SER A 256 -23.03 -15.08 8.03
C SER A 256 -22.36 -14.55 6.77
N ALA A 257 -23.10 -14.38 5.69
CA ALA A 257 -22.58 -13.93 4.40
C ALA A 257 -23.48 -12.87 3.78
N HIS A 258 -22.83 -11.92 3.12
CA HIS A 258 -23.46 -10.92 2.27
C HIS A 258 -23.30 -11.34 0.81
N ILE A 259 -24.40 -11.35 0.08
CA ILE A 259 -24.42 -11.58 -1.37
C ILE A 259 -25.09 -10.41 -2.07
N ALA A 260 -24.53 -10.03 -3.21
CA ALA A 260 -25.10 -9.00 -4.05
C ALA A 260 -24.88 -9.34 -5.52
N ALA A 261 -25.85 -8.97 -6.35
CA ALA A 261 -25.77 -9.03 -7.80
C ALA A 261 -25.84 -7.61 -8.38
N SER A 262 -25.04 -7.35 -9.40
CA SER A 262 -25.01 -6.04 -10.07
C SER A 262 -24.83 -6.17 -11.57
N ILE A 263 -25.45 -5.27 -12.32
CA ILE A 263 -25.25 -5.11 -13.77
C ILE A 263 -24.38 -3.88 -14.10
N ASP A 264 -23.90 -3.18 -13.08
CA ASP A 264 -23.13 -1.94 -13.17
C ASP A 264 -21.64 -2.19 -12.93
N ALA A 265 -21.31 -2.73 -11.76
CA ALA A 265 -19.95 -3.10 -11.33
C ALA A 265 -20.02 -4.05 -10.12
N PRO A 266 -18.93 -4.77 -9.76
CA PRO A 266 -18.89 -5.58 -8.55
C PRO A 266 -19.32 -4.81 -7.30
N TYR A 267 -20.29 -5.33 -6.55
CA TYR A 267 -20.78 -4.67 -5.33
C TYR A 267 -19.76 -4.76 -4.19
N HIS A 268 -19.19 -5.95 -3.95
CA HIS A 268 -17.97 -6.10 -3.15
C HIS A 268 -16.77 -6.25 -4.08
N LYS A 269 -15.62 -5.70 -3.70
CA LYS A 269 -14.40 -5.77 -4.52
C LYS A 269 -13.21 -6.22 -3.69
N TYR A 270 -12.41 -7.10 -4.26
CA TYR A 270 -11.06 -7.38 -3.79
C TYR A 270 -10.07 -6.97 -4.87
N TRP A 271 -9.07 -6.17 -4.49
CA TRP A 271 -7.99 -5.79 -5.39
C TRP A 271 -7.07 -6.99 -5.60
N ASN A 272 -7.24 -7.68 -6.72
CA ASN A 272 -6.51 -8.91 -7.05
C ASN A 272 -5.07 -8.60 -7.50
N SER A 273 -4.27 -8.15 -6.54
CA SER A 273 -2.88 -7.73 -6.68
C SER A 273 -2.12 -8.18 -5.44
N SER A 274 -0.84 -8.52 -5.59
CA SER A 274 0.04 -8.74 -4.44
C SER A 274 0.40 -7.45 -3.70
N ASP A 275 0.07 -6.30 -4.29
CA ASP A 275 0.34 -4.98 -3.72
C ASP A 275 -0.71 -4.60 -2.66
N PRO A 276 -0.31 -4.38 -1.40
CA PRO A 276 -1.21 -3.99 -0.33
C PRO A 276 -1.68 -2.52 -0.41
N ASN A 277 -1.02 -1.67 -1.21
CA ASN A 277 -1.22 -0.21 -1.23
C ASN A 277 -1.17 0.45 0.17
N LEU A 278 -0.50 -0.21 1.12
CA LEU A 278 -0.38 0.24 2.50
C LEU A 278 0.94 -0.25 3.04
N PHE A 279 1.67 0.67 3.66
CA PHE A 279 3.04 0.41 4.03
C PHE A 279 3.45 1.07 5.32
N LEU A 280 4.22 0.33 6.12
CA LEU A 280 4.83 0.85 7.33
C LEU A 280 5.92 1.85 6.98
N VAL A 281 5.78 3.07 7.50
CA VAL A 281 6.83 4.10 7.46
C VAL A 281 7.80 3.86 8.61
N ASP A 282 7.29 3.80 9.83
CA ASP A 282 8.03 3.45 11.04
C ASP A 282 7.09 3.03 12.19
N SER A 283 7.65 2.41 13.22
CA SER A 283 6.96 2.00 14.45
C SER A 283 7.79 2.32 15.69
N ASP A 284 7.13 2.44 16.84
CA ASP A 284 7.75 2.43 18.15
C ASP A 284 7.25 1.23 18.99
N ASP A 285 7.26 1.33 20.32
CA ASP A 285 6.80 0.27 21.23
C ASP A 285 5.29 0.30 21.50
N TYR A 286 4.58 1.32 21.02
CA TYR A 286 3.16 1.58 21.28
C TYR A 286 2.34 2.02 20.06
N SER A 287 2.99 2.57 19.04
CA SER A 287 2.39 3.23 17.90
C SER A 287 3.11 2.93 16.58
N ALA A 288 2.38 3.01 15.47
CA ALA A 288 2.90 2.79 14.12
C ALA A 288 2.32 3.81 13.14
N LEU A 289 3.15 4.26 12.20
CA LEU A 289 2.75 5.16 11.13
C LEU A 289 2.79 4.42 9.79
N LEU A 290 1.66 4.42 9.08
CA LEU A 290 1.53 3.80 7.76
C LEU A 290 1.02 4.80 6.73
N PHE A 291 1.51 4.69 5.50
CA PHE A 291 1.05 5.49 4.36
C PHE A 291 0.55 4.59 3.22
N THR A 292 -0.36 5.13 2.41
CA THR A 292 -0.74 4.57 1.11
C THR A 292 0.20 5.03 0.01
N ASP A 293 0.08 4.46 -1.18
CA ASP A 293 0.65 5.09 -2.38
C ASP A 293 -0.02 6.46 -2.64
N PRO A 294 0.66 7.35 -3.37
CA PRO A 294 0.08 8.62 -3.80
C PRO A 294 -1.19 8.45 -4.64
N PHE A 295 -2.14 9.36 -4.47
CA PHE A 295 -3.39 9.37 -5.24
C PHE A 295 -3.21 9.85 -6.69
N ILE A 296 -2.16 10.63 -6.93
CA ILE A 296 -1.80 11.18 -8.24
C ILE A 296 -0.32 10.92 -8.52
N THR A 297 0.04 10.84 -9.80
CA THR A 297 1.40 10.55 -10.26
C THR A 297 2.23 11.80 -10.55
N ASN A 298 1.59 12.97 -10.63
CA ASN A 298 2.25 14.23 -10.99
C ASN A 298 1.77 15.37 -10.09
N SER A 299 2.73 16.04 -9.43
CA SER A 299 2.48 17.18 -8.53
C SER A 299 2.29 18.52 -9.26
N THR A 300 2.46 18.59 -10.58
CA THR A 300 2.32 19.85 -11.33
C THR A 300 0.89 20.37 -11.40
N ASN A 301 -0.10 19.48 -11.24
CA ASN A 301 -1.51 19.87 -11.21
C ASN A 301 -1.91 20.32 -9.79
N THR A 302 -1.72 21.60 -9.52
CA THR A 302 -1.94 22.18 -8.17
C THR A 302 -3.42 22.16 -7.75
N THR A 303 -4.37 22.28 -8.68
CA THR A 303 -5.79 22.23 -8.34
C THR A 303 -6.20 20.83 -7.90
N LEU A 304 -5.79 19.80 -8.65
CA LEU A 304 -6.05 18.41 -8.28
C LEU A 304 -5.34 18.03 -6.96
N PHE A 305 -4.15 18.57 -6.73
CA PHE A 305 -3.45 18.43 -5.45
C PHE A 305 -4.28 18.97 -4.28
N GLU A 306 -4.78 20.20 -4.39
CA GLU A 306 -5.59 20.84 -3.35
C GLU A 306 -6.91 20.08 -3.14
N GLU A 307 -7.59 19.68 -4.20
CA GLU A 307 -8.81 18.86 -4.14
C GLU A 307 -8.59 17.56 -3.35
N TRP A 308 -7.46 16.86 -3.60
CA TRP A 308 -7.13 15.65 -2.85
C TRP A 308 -6.79 15.92 -1.38
N MET A 309 -6.08 17.02 -1.09
CA MET A 309 -5.70 17.37 0.28
C MET A 309 -6.90 17.80 1.14
N ASP A 310 -7.92 18.41 0.52
CA ASP A 310 -9.17 18.82 1.17
C ASP A 310 -10.22 17.69 1.24
N GLN A 311 -10.05 16.62 0.44
CA GLN A 311 -10.94 15.47 0.43
C GLN A 311 -10.85 14.66 1.74
N PRO A 312 -11.99 14.18 2.29
CA PRO A 312 -11.99 13.21 3.37
C PRO A 312 -11.17 11.95 3.01
N PRO A 313 -10.36 11.40 3.93
CA PRO A 313 -9.52 10.24 3.62
C PRO A 313 -10.34 9.03 3.15
N PRO A 314 -10.10 8.49 1.94
CA PRO A 314 -10.97 7.50 1.31
C PRO A 314 -10.82 6.08 1.88
N TYR A 315 -9.69 5.78 2.52
CA TYR A 315 -9.37 4.45 3.00
C TYR A 315 -9.58 4.28 4.50
N VAL A 316 -9.82 3.03 4.91
CA VAL A 316 -9.80 2.57 6.30
C VAL A 316 -8.82 1.41 6.42
N ILE A 317 -8.36 1.13 7.63
CA ILE A 317 -7.52 -0.03 7.93
C ILE A 317 -8.17 -0.92 8.97
N PHE A 318 -7.91 -2.21 8.84
CA PHE A 318 -8.25 -3.24 9.80
C PHE A 318 -6.96 -3.92 10.23
N ALA A 319 -6.67 -3.94 11.52
CA ALA A 319 -5.45 -4.56 12.04
C ALA A 319 -5.75 -5.56 13.17
N SER A 320 -4.91 -6.59 13.25
CA SER A 320 -4.94 -7.60 14.31
C SER A 320 -3.53 -8.09 14.65
N ASP A 321 -3.33 -8.52 15.90
CA ASP A 321 -2.10 -9.21 16.31
C ASP A 321 -1.87 -10.41 15.38
N ALA A 322 -0.63 -10.70 14.99
CA ALA A 322 -0.34 -11.79 14.06
C ALA A 322 -0.78 -13.18 14.59
N ASN A 323 -0.90 -13.33 15.91
CA ASN A 323 -1.39 -14.53 16.58
C ASN A 323 -2.93 -14.59 16.71
N ASP A 324 -3.64 -13.50 16.38
CA ASP A 324 -5.09 -13.48 16.36
C ASP A 324 -5.60 -14.31 15.17
N THR A 325 -6.45 -15.29 15.47
CA THR A 325 -7.01 -16.21 14.48
C THR A 325 -8.39 -15.79 13.98
N LEU A 326 -9.01 -14.76 14.58
CA LEU A 326 -10.39 -14.35 14.29
C LEU A 326 -10.60 -13.87 12.85
N THR A 327 -9.56 -13.31 12.22
CA THR A 327 -9.60 -12.81 10.84
C THR A 327 -9.13 -13.84 9.81
N VAL A 328 -8.60 -15.00 10.23
CA VAL A 328 -8.04 -16.01 9.32
C VAL A 328 -9.16 -16.66 8.53
N GLY A 329 -9.09 -16.66 7.20
CA GLY A 329 -10.17 -17.09 6.31
C GLY A 329 -11.18 -15.99 5.97
N LEU A 330 -10.99 -14.76 6.46
CA LEU A 330 -11.81 -13.57 6.17
C LEU A 330 -11.00 -12.39 5.61
N GLU A 331 -9.75 -12.64 5.20
CA GLU A 331 -8.76 -11.60 4.86
C GLU A 331 -9.15 -10.74 3.65
N ARG A 332 -10.04 -11.23 2.79
CA ARG A 332 -10.54 -10.55 1.59
C ARG A 332 -11.97 -10.04 1.74
N SER A 333 -12.58 -10.26 2.91
CA SER A 333 -13.97 -9.88 3.19
C SER A 333 -14.03 -8.57 3.96
N TYR A 334 -14.60 -7.52 3.35
CA TYR A 334 -14.77 -6.23 4.02
C TYR A 334 -15.59 -6.36 5.32
N CYS A 335 -16.74 -7.04 5.26
CA CYS A 335 -17.59 -7.19 6.44
C CYS A 335 -16.98 -8.12 7.48
N GLY A 336 -16.22 -9.14 7.06
CA GLY A 336 -15.51 -10.04 7.97
C GLY A 336 -14.43 -9.30 8.75
N LEU A 337 -13.59 -8.54 8.05
CA LEU A 337 -12.58 -7.69 8.67
C LEU A 337 -13.20 -6.64 9.60
N LYS A 338 -14.28 -5.97 9.17
CA LYS A 338 -15.00 -4.97 9.98
C LYS A 338 -15.61 -5.56 11.26
N ARG A 339 -16.00 -6.84 11.29
CA ARG A 339 -16.55 -7.47 12.50
C ARG A 339 -15.49 -8.11 13.39
N LYS A 340 -14.43 -8.67 12.81
CA LYS A 340 -13.49 -9.55 13.52
C LYS A 340 -12.12 -8.95 13.81
N SER A 341 -11.73 -7.86 13.15
CA SER A 341 -10.44 -7.22 13.44
C SER A 341 -10.46 -6.58 14.83
N SER A 342 -9.36 -6.77 15.56
CA SER A 342 -9.21 -6.24 16.93
C SER A 342 -9.01 -4.72 16.97
N ILE A 343 -8.43 -4.16 15.89
CA ILE A 343 -8.18 -2.73 15.74
C ILE A 343 -8.92 -2.25 14.49
N GLN A 344 -9.89 -1.36 14.71
CA GLN A 344 -10.77 -0.82 13.68
C GLN A 344 -10.70 0.70 13.68
N ALA A 345 -10.67 1.31 12.49
CA ALA A 345 -10.85 2.76 12.38
C ALA A 345 -12.27 3.12 12.87
N SER A 346 -12.35 4.00 13.87
CA SER A 346 -13.65 4.52 14.32
C SER A 346 -14.33 5.28 13.19
N LEU A 347 -15.63 5.02 13.00
CA LEU A 347 -16.51 5.83 12.16
C LEU A 347 -16.46 7.31 12.59
N PRO A 348 -16.75 8.27 11.67
CA PRO A 348 -16.85 9.68 12.02
C PRO A 348 -17.82 9.86 13.20
N GLY A 349 -17.33 10.41 14.32
CA GLY A 349 -18.14 10.70 15.51
C GLY A 349 -18.01 9.73 16.70
N GLN A 350 -17.16 8.70 16.64
CA GLN A 350 -16.79 7.91 17.83
C GLN A 350 -15.35 8.19 18.28
N THR A 351 -15.21 8.73 19.48
CA THR A 351 -13.95 8.78 20.25
C THR A 351 -13.68 7.42 20.91
N ALA A 352 -13.20 6.46 20.12
CA ALA A 352 -12.53 5.26 20.64
C ALA A 352 -11.21 4.98 19.90
N GLY A 353 -10.73 5.94 19.10
CA GLY A 353 -9.81 5.68 18.00
C GLY A 353 -8.38 5.40 18.43
N THR A 354 -8.05 4.12 18.55
CA THR A 354 -6.70 3.57 18.39
C THR A 354 -6.04 4.03 17.08
N ILE A 355 -6.76 4.58 16.09
CA ILE A 355 -6.22 5.01 14.79
C ILE A 355 -6.60 6.46 14.48
N VAL A 356 -5.62 7.30 14.14
CA VAL A 356 -5.80 8.67 13.61
C VAL A 356 -5.45 8.66 12.12
N THR A 357 -6.41 9.03 11.28
CA THR A 357 -6.22 9.10 9.82
C THR A 357 -6.14 10.54 9.32
N GLY A 358 -5.52 10.76 8.16
CA GLY A 358 -5.52 12.06 7.52
C GLY A 358 -4.74 12.09 6.22
N MET A 359 -5.01 13.10 5.39
CA MET A 359 -4.22 13.37 4.18
C MET A 359 -2.84 13.91 4.54
N THR A 360 -1.84 13.58 3.74
CA THR A 360 -0.46 14.06 3.90
C THR A 360 0.25 14.17 2.56
N ALA A 361 1.22 15.07 2.50
CA ALA A 361 2.13 15.24 1.38
C ALA A 361 3.59 14.91 1.78
N VAL A 362 3.80 14.23 2.92
CA VAL A 362 5.14 13.75 3.29
C VAL A 362 5.62 12.76 2.24
N GLY A 363 6.79 12.99 1.65
CA GLY A 363 7.29 12.16 0.58
C GLY A 363 8.06 12.92 -0.49
N ASN A 364 8.85 12.19 -1.28
CA ASN A 364 9.44 12.70 -2.50
C ASN A 364 8.33 13.23 -3.43
N GLN A 365 8.56 14.40 -4.04
CA GLN A 365 7.60 15.12 -4.89
C GLN A 365 6.33 15.63 -4.17
N SER A 366 6.25 15.50 -2.84
CA SER A 366 5.15 15.97 -2.02
C SER A 366 3.76 15.59 -2.53
N LEU A 367 3.59 14.36 -3.05
CA LEU A 367 2.33 13.91 -3.62
C LEU A 367 1.30 13.57 -2.52
N PRO A 368 -0.01 13.86 -2.73
CA PRO A 368 -1.06 13.62 -1.76
C PRO A 368 -1.26 12.12 -1.58
N LYS A 369 -1.28 11.69 -0.33
CA LYS A 369 -1.52 10.31 0.09
C LYS A 369 -2.25 10.29 1.43
N GLN A 370 -2.72 9.11 1.82
CA GLN A 370 -3.35 8.95 3.11
C GLN A 370 -2.38 8.38 4.15
N SER A 371 -2.48 8.91 5.36
CA SER A 371 -1.74 8.46 6.53
C SER A 371 -2.65 7.82 7.58
N PHE A 372 -2.07 6.83 8.27
CA PHE A 372 -2.67 6.12 9.39
C PHE A 372 -1.67 6.09 10.54
N PHE A 373 -1.99 6.77 11.64
CA PHE A 373 -1.24 6.71 12.88
C PHE A 373 -2.01 5.84 13.87
N VAL A 374 -1.49 4.64 14.12
CA VAL A 374 -2.11 3.63 14.99
C VAL A 374 -1.42 3.65 16.34
N ASN A 375 -2.17 3.79 17.43
CA ASN A 375 -1.73 3.76 18.82
C ASN A 375 -2.14 2.43 19.47
N GLY A 376 -1.83 2.21 20.75
CA GLY A 376 -2.39 1.07 21.50
C GLY A 376 -1.86 -0.30 21.05
N LEU A 377 -0.73 -0.32 20.34
CA LEU A 377 -0.05 -1.53 19.92
C LEU A 377 0.90 -2.00 21.04
N GLY A 378 1.25 -3.29 21.02
CA GLY A 378 2.17 -3.86 22.01
C GLY A 378 3.61 -3.94 21.50
N ALA A 379 4.55 -3.63 22.39
CA ALA A 379 5.99 -3.68 22.13
C ALA A 379 6.45 -5.08 21.64
N GLY A 380 7.29 -5.10 20.62
CA GLY A 380 7.90 -6.32 20.06
C GLY A 380 6.92 -7.30 19.41
N LYS A 381 5.66 -6.89 19.19
CA LYS A 381 4.65 -7.70 18.51
C LYS A 381 4.64 -7.46 17.00
N THR A 382 4.16 -8.46 16.27
CA THR A 382 3.85 -8.36 14.84
C THR A 382 2.35 -8.18 14.66
N TYR A 383 1.95 -7.27 13.78
CA TYR A 383 0.55 -7.03 13.43
C TYR A 383 0.32 -7.31 11.94
N LYS A 384 -0.85 -7.89 11.63
CA LYS A 384 -1.39 -8.01 10.28
C LYS A 384 -2.35 -6.85 10.04
N VAL A 385 -2.25 -6.19 8.90
CA VAL A 385 -3.08 -5.04 8.55
C VAL A 385 -3.57 -5.13 7.11
N SER A 386 -4.84 -4.83 6.91
CA SER A 386 -5.49 -4.78 5.59
C SER A 386 -6.03 -3.38 5.33
N LEU A 387 -5.71 -2.82 4.17
CA LEU A 387 -6.34 -1.60 3.66
C LEU A 387 -7.70 -1.93 3.05
N ALA A 388 -8.67 -1.05 3.23
CA ALA A 388 -9.99 -1.17 2.65
C ALA A 388 -10.62 0.20 2.33
N MET A 389 -11.68 0.21 1.52
CA MET A 389 -12.56 1.36 1.29
C MET A 389 -13.98 0.96 1.68
N ASP A 390 -14.69 1.82 2.43
CA ASP A 390 -16.11 1.63 2.68
C ASP A 390 -16.92 2.07 1.45
N GLY A 391 -17.77 1.18 0.93
CA GLY A 391 -18.47 1.39 -0.33
C GLY A 391 -17.54 1.81 -1.48
N ASN A 392 -17.89 2.91 -2.15
CA ASN A 392 -17.08 3.52 -3.20
C ASN A 392 -16.26 4.73 -2.71
N SER A 393 -16.02 4.83 -1.39
CA SER A 393 -15.43 5.97 -0.65
C SER A 393 -16.37 7.15 -0.36
N THR A 394 -17.28 7.50 -1.28
CA THR A 394 -18.19 8.66 -1.09
C THR A 394 -19.57 8.25 -0.57
N ALA A 395 -19.99 7.02 -0.87
CA ALA A 395 -21.26 6.43 -0.45
C ALA A 395 -21.09 4.92 -0.22
N SER A 396 -21.87 4.37 0.70
CA SER A 396 -21.87 2.94 1.00
C SER A 396 -23.29 2.40 1.20
N GLY A 397 -23.43 1.07 1.12
CA GLY A 397 -24.68 0.37 1.36
C GLY A 397 -25.56 0.14 0.13
N THR A 398 -26.79 -0.26 0.39
CA THR A 398 -27.76 -0.76 -0.58
C THR A 398 -28.14 0.30 -1.62
N GLY A 399 -28.03 -0.05 -2.90
CA GLY A 399 -28.36 0.81 -4.04
C GLY A 399 -27.16 1.61 -4.58
N VAL A 400 -26.01 1.55 -3.92
CA VAL A 400 -24.77 2.21 -4.37
C VAL A 400 -23.95 1.26 -5.23
N VAL A 401 -23.49 1.74 -6.39
CA VAL A 401 -22.55 0.98 -7.25
C VAL A 401 -21.23 0.83 -6.50
N GLY A 402 -20.83 -0.41 -6.21
CA GLY A 402 -19.67 -0.70 -5.34
C GLY A 402 -19.93 -0.46 -3.85
N GLY A 403 -21.19 -0.38 -3.41
CA GLY A 403 -21.57 -0.07 -2.03
C GLY A 403 -21.13 -1.10 -0.97
N GLY A 404 -20.60 -2.25 -1.37
CA GLY A 404 -20.11 -3.32 -0.51
C GLY A 404 -18.65 -3.18 -0.07
N GLY A 405 -17.94 -2.18 -0.57
CA GLY A 405 -16.56 -1.88 -0.17
C GLY A 405 -15.50 -2.61 -0.99
N GLN A 406 -14.26 -2.13 -0.88
CA GLN A 406 -13.08 -2.71 -1.50
C GLN A 406 -12.06 -3.14 -0.43
N VAL A 407 -11.43 -4.30 -0.59
CA VAL A 407 -10.32 -4.77 0.25
C VAL A 407 -9.06 -4.98 -0.58
N PHE A 408 -7.91 -4.63 -0.01
CA PHE A 408 -6.58 -4.83 -0.62
C PHE A 408 -5.87 -6.04 0.01
N ALA A 409 -4.77 -6.46 -0.62
CA ALA A 409 -3.94 -7.51 -0.04
C ALA A 409 -3.47 -7.14 1.37
N GLN A 410 -3.54 -8.11 2.27
CA GLN A 410 -3.07 -7.95 3.64
C GLN A 410 -1.53 -7.86 3.67
N THR A 411 -1.01 -7.02 4.57
CA THR A 411 0.42 -6.87 4.85
C THR A 411 0.67 -7.03 6.35
N SER A 412 1.93 -7.09 6.76
CA SER A 412 2.32 -7.22 8.17
C SER A 412 3.50 -6.32 8.51
N PHE A 413 3.56 -5.87 9.75
CA PHE A 413 4.67 -5.06 10.27
C PHE A 413 5.02 -5.43 11.71
N ASP A 414 6.27 -5.15 12.09
CA ASP A 414 6.81 -5.41 13.41
C ASP A 414 6.93 -4.11 14.22
N MET A 415 6.56 -4.18 15.50
CA MET A 415 6.77 -3.10 16.46
C MET A 415 8.18 -3.13 17.03
N LEU A 416 8.67 -1.98 17.49
CA LEU A 416 9.89 -1.93 18.29
C LEU A 416 9.63 -2.53 19.68
N SER A 417 10.70 -3.05 20.28
CA SER A 417 10.69 -3.66 21.60
C SER A 417 11.17 -2.69 22.69
N GLY A 418 11.99 -1.70 22.34
CA GLY A 418 12.52 -0.69 23.26
C GLY A 418 11.64 0.55 23.33
N GLY A 419 11.33 0.99 24.56
CA GLY A 419 10.56 2.22 24.83
C GLY A 419 11.40 3.50 24.83
N ASN A 420 12.49 3.53 24.06
CA ASN A 420 13.37 4.70 23.91
C ASN A 420 13.41 5.26 22.49
N CYS A 421 12.47 4.82 21.66
CA CYS A 421 12.15 5.37 20.36
C CYS A 421 10.67 5.77 20.37
N ALA A 422 10.30 6.86 19.70
CA ALA A 422 8.90 7.25 19.52
C ALA A 422 8.68 7.85 18.14
N VAL A 423 7.57 7.49 17.51
CA VAL A 423 7.19 8.02 16.19
C VAL A 423 6.76 9.49 16.34
N ILE A 424 7.41 10.38 15.57
CA ILE A 424 6.95 11.77 15.43
C ILE A 424 6.53 12.04 13.98
N HIS A 425 5.51 12.88 13.80
CA HIS A 425 4.99 13.28 12.50
C HIS A 425 4.29 14.64 12.58
N LYS A 426 3.93 15.22 11.43
CA LYS A 426 3.25 16.55 11.33
C LYS A 426 4.05 17.67 12.02
N LEU A 427 5.36 17.69 11.79
CA LEU A 427 6.23 18.79 12.23
C LEU A 427 5.97 20.04 11.39
N SER A 428 6.19 21.21 11.98
CA SER A 428 5.90 22.50 11.35
C SER A 428 7.03 22.98 10.44
N PHE A 429 8.27 22.76 10.86
CA PHE A 429 9.45 23.17 10.11
C PHE A 429 10.04 22.00 9.31
N CYS A 430 10.36 20.87 9.96
CA CYS A 430 10.77 19.63 9.29
C CYS A 430 9.56 18.82 8.81
N ASP A 431 8.75 19.42 7.94
CA ASP A 431 7.50 18.89 7.38
C ASP A 431 7.65 17.53 6.66
N GLN A 432 8.85 17.20 6.18
CA GLN A 432 9.16 15.92 5.55
C GLN A 432 9.61 14.81 6.53
N THR A 433 9.68 15.10 7.83
CA THR A 433 10.06 14.13 8.88
C THR A 433 8.84 13.41 9.45
N ALA A 434 8.82 12.09 9.29
CA ALA A 434 7.76 11.23 9.79
C ALA A 434 8.32 9.82 10.10
N TYR A 435 9.04 9.68 11.21
CA TYR A 435 9.71 8.42 11.60
C TYR A 435 9.99 8.38 13.11
N SER A 436 10.48 7.24 13.59
CA SER A 436 10.83 7.03 15.00
C SER A 436 12.12 7.76 15.36
N VAL A 437 12.09 8.55 16.42
CA VAL A 437 13.22 9.33 16.94
C VAL A 437 13.52 8.91 18.37
N PRO A 438 14.76 9.11 18.87
CA PRO A 438 15.06 8.84 20.27
C PRO A 438 14.04 9.54 21.16
N SER A 439 13.62 8.85 22.20
CA SER A 439 12.58 9.32 23.11
C SER A 439 12.88 8.87 24.54
N ASN A 440 12.28 9.58 25.50
CA ASN A 440 12.26 9.15 26.88
C ASN A 440 10.88 9.49 27.46
N PRO A 441 10.01 8.48 27.64
CA PRO A 441 8.65 8.69 28.14
C PRO A 441 8.58 9.39 29.51
N ASN A 442 9.63 9.27 30.33
CA ASN A 442 9.69 9.93 31.65
C ASN A 442 9.96 11.44 31.55
N VAL A 443 10.54 11.91 30.44
CA VAL A 443 10.86 13.32 30.19
C VAL A 443 9.80 13.97 29.31
N PHE A 444 9.45 13.30 28.20
CA PHE A 444 8.43 13.76 27.25
C PHE A 444 7.33 12.70 27.12
N PRO A 445 6.27 12.76 27.93
CA PRO A 445 5.17 11.81 27.85
C PRO A 445 4.25 12.06 26.63
N ASN A 446 4.33 13.24 26.01
CA ASN A 446 3.47 13.65 24.91
C ASN A 446 4.26 13.76 23.60
N MET A 447 3.78 13.10 22.53
CA MET A 447 4.37 13.14 21.19
C MET A 447 4.56 14.57 20.67
N SER A 448 3.58 15.46 20.88
CA SER A 448 3.66 16.86 20.41
C SER A 448 4.82 17.63 21.07
N ALA A 449 5.10 17.37 22.36
CA ALA A 449 6.21 18.00 23.06
C ALA A 449 7.56 17.47 22.57
N LEU A 450 7.66 16.16 22.29
CA LEU A 450 8.85 15.56 21.70
C LEU A 450 9.12 16.09 20.29
N ALA A 451 8.08 16.19 19.45
CA ALA A 451 8.17 16.77 18.13
C ALA A 451 8.64 18.23 18.19
N ALA A 452 8.07 19.05 19.07
CA ALA A 452 8.49 20.44 19.27
C ALA A 452 9.93 20.57 19.79
N PHE A 453 10.39 19.64 20.64
CA PHE A 453 11.78 19.61 21.10
C PHE A 453 12.77 19.51 19.92
N TYR A 454 12.51 18.61 18.97
CA TYR A 454 13.35 18.44 17.79
C TYR A 454 13.15 19.56 16.76
N ASP A 455 11.90 19.92 16.46
CA ASP A 455 11.55 20.86 15.39
C ASP A 455 12.03 22.29 15.71
N ASN A 456 11.76 22.80 16.92
CA ASN A 456 12.15 24.15 17.33
C ASN A 456 13.68 24.34 17.35
N ALA A 457 14.41 23.30 17.75
CA ALA A 457 15.86 23.29 17.76
C ALA A 457 16.44 23.42 16.36
N THR A 458 15.87 22.65 15.44
CA THR A 458 16.28 22.63 14.04
C THR A 458 15.95 23.96 13.38
N GLN A 459 14.76 24.49 13.61
CA GLN A 459 14.33 25.80 13.10
C GLN A 459 15.23 26.94 13.61
N ALA A 460 15.63 26.92 14.89
CA ALA A 460 16.55 27.90 15.44
C ALA A 460 17.93 27.87 14.77
N SER A 461 18.46 26.67 14.49
CA SER A 461 19.71 26.50 13.73
C SER A 461 19.56 26.98 12.29
N PHE A 462 18.44 26.69 11.64
CA PHE A 462 18.13 27.13 10.29
C PHE A 462 18.06 28.65 10.16
N ALA A 463 17.53 29.35 11.16
CA ALA A 463 17.46 30.81 11.17
C ALA A 463 18.85 31.48 11.13
N ASN A 464 19.90 30.82 11.61
CA ASN A 464 21.27 31.30 11.47
C ASN A 464 21.78 31.15 10.03
N PHE A 465 21.44 30.05 9.37
CA PHE A 465 21.75 29.83 7.96
C PHE A 465 21.06 30.84 7.05
N GLU A 466 19.78 31.17 7.28
CA GLU A 466 19.07 32.20 6.51
C GLU A 466 19.79 33.56 6.55
N LYS A 467 20.39 33.92 7.70
CA LYS A 467 21.19 35.16 7.82
C LYS A 467 22.46 35.12 6.97
N VAL A 468 23.06 33.95 6.78
CA VAL A 468 24.23 33.77 5.91
C VAL A 468 23.80 33.77 4.45
N LEU A 469 22.71 33.07 4.12
CA LEU A 469 22.15 33.04 2.77
C LEU A 469 21.71 34.44 2.31
N ALA A 470 21.19 35.27 3.22
CA ALA A 470 20.82 36.66 2.93
C ALA A 470 22.01 37.56 2.54
N GLN A 471 23.25 37.15 2.81
CA GLN A 471 24.46 37.87 2.36
C GLN A 471 24.86 37.47 0.94
N ILE A 472 24.26 36.41 0.39
CA ILE A 472 24.46 35.99 -1.00
C ILE A 472 23.47 36.74 -1.90
N PRO A 473 23.96 37.39 -2.98
CA PRO A 473 23.07 38.05 -3.94
C PRO A 473 22.30 36.99 -4.77
N CYS A 474 21.19 36.53 -4.23
CA CYS A 474 20.32 35.50 -4.83
C CYS A 474 19.50 36.02 -6.01
N GLU A 475 19.01 37.26 -5.92
CA GLU A 475 18.21 37.95 -6.94
C GLU A 475 19.11 38.88 -7.76
N THR A 476 19.93 38.30 -8.62
CA THR A 476 20.89 39.04 -9.46
C THR A 476 20.83 38.59 -10.92
N THR A 477 21.49 39.33 -11.82
CA THR A 477 21.53 39.01 -13.25
C THR A 477 22.15 37.64 -13.49
N SER A 478 21.79 36.96 -14.59
CA SER A 478 22.29 35.61 -14.93
C SER A 478 23.83 35.51 -14.99
N THR A 479 24.51 36.63 -15.22
CA THR A 479 25.98 36.75 -15.23
C THR A 479 26.62 36.87 -13.85
N ALA A 480 25.85 37.18 -12.81
CA ALA A 480 26.31 37.39 -11.44
C ALA A 480 25.79 36.31 -10.46
N GLN A 481 24.97 35.37 -10.96
CA GLN A 481 24.51 34.22 -10.18
C GLN A 481 25.66 33.27 -9.88
N TYR A 482 25.65 32.66 -8.70
CA TYR A 482 26.69 31.70 -8.29
C TYR A 482 26.62 30.37 -9.05
N SER A 483 25.49 30.09 -9.71
CA SER A 483 25.25 28.90 -10.51
C SER A 483 24.23 29.19 -11.60
N LEU A 484 24.40 28.57 -12.77
CA LEU A 484 23.43 28.61 -13.87
C LEU A 484 22.34 27.53 -13.75
N ALA A 485 22.53 26.57 -12.86
CA ALA A 485 21.65 25.40 -12.69
C ALA A 485 20.95 25.35 -11.34
N ARG A 486 21.37 26.19 -10.38
CA ARG A 486 20.86 26.21 -9.01
C ARG A 486 20.71 27.65 -8.53
N ASN A 487 19.71 27.87 -7.70
CA ASN A 487 19.44 29.16 -7.08
C ASN A 487 19.34 29.04 -5.56
N CYS A 488 19.15 30.16 -4.88
CA CYS A 488 19.09 30.17 -3.42
C CYS A 488 17.89 29.39 -2.85
N ALA A 489 16.81 29.19 -3.60
CA ALA A 489 15.72 28.31 -3.16
C ALA A 489 16.18 26.84 -3.14
N ASP A 490 16.94 26.40 -4.15
CA ASP A 490 17.56 25.05 -4.13
C ASP A 490 18.52 24.89 -2.95
N CYS A 491 19.39 25.88 -2.71
CA CYS A 491 20.32 25.86 -1.58
C CYS A 491 19.59 25.82 -0.24
N ARG A 492 18.53 26.63 -0.10
CA ARG A 492 17.67 26.68 1.08
C ARG A 492 17.02 25.33 1.36
N GLU A 493 16.43 24.71 0.34
CA GLU A 493 15.75 23.42 0.49
C GLU A 493 16.73 22.28 0.75
N ALA A 494 17.89 22.28 0.08
CA ALA A 494 18.95 21.31 0.33
C ALA A 494 19.50 21.41 1.75
N TYR A 495 19.72 22.63 2.26
CA TYR A 495 20.16 22.86 3.64
C TYR A 495 19.09 22.47 4.66
N LYS A 496 17.81 22.82 4.42
CA LYS A 496 16.69 22.42 5.27
C LYS A 496 16.60 20.90 5.38
N THR A 497 16.61 20.21 4.24
CA THR A 497 16.52 18.74 4.18
C THR A 497 17.69 18.07 4.90
N TRP A 498 18.92 18.53 4.63
CA TRP A 498 20.12 18.03 5.32
C TRP A 498 20.05 18.30 6.82
N LEU A 499 19.68 19.52 7.23
CA LEU A 499 19.61 19.93 8.63
C LEU A 499 18.58 19.12 9.41
N CYS A 500 17.40 18.89 8.84
CA CYS A 500 16.37 18.04 9.45
C CYS A 500 16.88 16.60 9.65
N ALA A 501 17.58 16.04 8.66
CA ALA A 501 18.13 14.68 8.75
C ALA A 501 19.20 14.53 9.84
N VAL A 502 20.11 15.52 9.98
CA VAL A 502 21.18 15.48 10.98
C VAL A 502 20.74 15.97 12.37
N SER A 503 19.69 16.79 12.46
CA SER A 503 19.20 17.30 13.74
C SER A 503 18.23 16.31 14.41
N ILE A 504 17.50 15.54 13.60
CA ILE A 504 16.45 14.62 14.03
C ILE A 504 16.85 13.19 13.65
N PRO A 505 17.64 12.49 14.50
CA PRO A 505 18.10 11.15 14.20
C PRO A 505 16.93 10.17 14.17
N ARG A 506 16.92 9.28 13.17
CA ARG A 506 15.98 8.17 13.09
C ARG A 506 16.52 7.00 13.91
N CYS A 507 15.74 6.46 14.84
CA CYS A 507 16.19 5.44 15.77
C CYS A 507 15.48 4.10 15.59
N THR A 508 16.11 3.06 16.09
CA THR A 508 15.55 1.72 16.21
C THR A 508 16.15 0.99 17.41
N ASP A 509 15.60 -0.18 17.72
CA ASP A 509 16.03 -1.02 18.84
C ASP A 509 17.54 -1.29 18.82
N PHE A 510 18.15 -1.23 20.00
CA PHE A 510 19.58 -1.49 20.16
C PHE A 510 19.98 -2.92 19.73
N THR A 511 19.05 -3.86 19.89
CA THR A 511 19.23 -5.29 19.57
C THR A 511 19.27 -5.58 18.07
N LYS A 512 18.98 -4.60 17.19
CA LYS A 512 19.06 -4.80 15.75
C LYS A 512 20.51 -4.77 15.27
N GLU A 513 20.98 -5.93 14.81
CA GLU A 513 22.33 -6.14 14.30
C GLU A 513 22.38 -5.97 12.77
N LYS A 514 22.29 -4.72 12.29
CA LYS A 514 22.54 -4.39 10.88
C LYS A 514 23.79 -3.52 10.76
N ASP A 515 24.63 -3.83 9.78
CA ASP A 515 25.94 -3.19 9.60
C ASP A 515 25.88 -1.67 9.34
N TRP A 516 24.75 -1.19 8.80
CA TRP A 516 24.51 0.23 8.51
C TRP A 516 23.90 1.00 9.69
N LEU A 517 23.62 0.33 10.82
CA LEU A 517 23.10 0.96 12.03
C LEU A 517 24.23 1.39 12.97
N GLN A 518 24.24 2.67 13.33
CA GLN A 518 25.22 3.22 14.26
C GLN A 518 24.74 3.08 15.70
N ALA A 519 25.54 2.47 16.57
CA ALA A 519 25.25 2.48 18.01
C ALA A 519 25.46 3.88 18.59
N ARG A 520 24.55 4.33 19.47
CA ARG A 520 24.61 5.63 20.13
C ARG A 520 24.34 5.49 21.63
N ALA A 521 24.81 6.46 22.40
CA ALA A 521 24.51 6.64 23.83
C ALA A 521 24.77 5.39 24.70
N MET A 522 25.72 4.53 24.32
CA MET A 522 25.94 3.23 24.99
C MET A 522 26.35 3.31 26.46
N GLY A 523 26.92 4.43 26.90
CA GLY A 523 27.28 4.67 28.29
C GLY A 523 26.12 5.09 29.19
N GLN A 524 24.96 5.41 28.62
CA GLN A 524 23.79 5.89 29.37
C GLN A 524 22.86 4.74 29.78
N PRO A 525 22.07 4.89 30.86
CA PRO A 525 21.00 3.96 31.18
C PRO A 525 19.80 4.15 30.23
N PHE A 526 19.07 3.07 29.98
CA PHE A 526 17.76 3.12 29.34
C PHE A 526 16.75 3.90 30.20
N PRO A 527 15.60 4.34 29.64
CA PRO A 527 14.57 5.04 30.41
C PRO A 527 14.00 4.25 31.60
N ASN A 528 14.09 2.92 31.56
CA ASN A 528 13.70 2.02 32.67
C ASN A 528 14.80 1.89 33.76
N GLY A 529 15.94 2.57 33.61
CA GLY A 529 17.09 2.53 34.51
C GLY A 529 18.04 1.35 34.29
N THR A 530 17.75 0.42 33.39
CA THR A 530 18.66 -0.69 33.08
C THR A 530 19.86 -0.20 32.25
N LEU A 531 20.95 -0.94 32.33
CA LEU A 531 22.16 -0.68 31.56
C LEU A 531 22.36 -1.79 30.54
N LEU A 532 23.09 -1.49 29.47
CA LEU A 532 23.58 -2.53 28.57
C LEU A 532 24.50 -3.52 29.31
N PRO A 533 24.61 -4.77 28.81
CA PRO A 533 25.60 -5.72 29.29
C PRO A 533 27.00 -5.12 29.35
N GLU A 534 27.81 -5.57 30.31
CA GLU A 534 29.16 -5.03 30.54
C GLU A 534 30.07 -5.13 29.30
N ALA A 535 29.95 -6.24 28.55
CA ALA A 535 30.68 -6.43 27.30
C ALA A 535 30.38 -5.34 26.26
N ASP A 536 29.10 -4.98 26.10
CA ASP A 536 28.69 -3.93 25.17
C ASP A 536 29.12 -2.56 25.68
N ARG A 537 28.94 -2.27 26.97
CA ARG A 537 29.38 -1.00 27.58
C ARG A 537 30.87 -0.76 27.46
N ALA A 538 31.70 -1.81 27.45
CA ALA A 538 33.13 -1.68 27.21
C ALA A 538 33.43 -1.11 25.80
N LEU A 539 32.57 -1.37 24.82
CA LEU A 539 32.69 -0.82 23.46
C LEU A 539 32.32 0.67 23.39
N ALA A 540 31.61 1.21 24.38
CA ALA A 540 31.25 2.62 24.41
C ALA A 540 32.48 3.54 24.44
N ASN A 541 33.60 3.08 24.99
CA ASN A 541 34.83 3.88 25.10
C ASN A 541 35.66 3.92 23.81
N ILE A 542 35.22 3.27 22.73
CA ILE A 542 35.98 3.18 21.47
C ILE A 542 35.99 4.53 20.75
N THR A 543 34.81 5.13 20.53
CA THR A 543 34.70 6.47 19.91
C THR A 543 33.59 7.30 20.54
N ALA A 544 33.70 8.62 20.42
CA ALA A 544 32.65 9.55 20.85
C ALA A 544 31.34 9.28 20.10
N GLY A 545 31.41 8.86 18.82
CA GLY A 545 30.23 8.53 18.02
C GLY A 545 29.45 7.31 18.52
N VAL A 546 30.05 6.44 19.34
CA VAL A 546 29.36 5.29 19.95
C VAL A 546 28.78 5.66 21.33
N ASN A 547 29.49 6.50 22.09
CA ASN A 547 29.09 6.86 23.45
C ASN A 547 28.10 8.04 23.53
N ALA A 548 28.03 8.87 22.51
CA ALA A 548 27.16 10.05 22.45
C ALA A 548 26.13 9.91 21.33
N SER A 549 24.98 10.54 21.53
CA SER A 549 24.03 10.82 20.46
C SER A 549 24.61 11.84 19.47
N ARG A 550 24.03 11.91 18.26
CA ARG A 550 24.47 12.86 17.23
C ARG A 550 24.50 14.31 17.69
N ASN A 551 23.54 14.70 18.53
CA ASN A 551 23.43 16.04 19.09
C ASN A 551 23.48 15.96 20.61
N SER A 552 24.35 16.73 21.26
CA SER A 552 24.56 16.67 22.72
C SER A 552 23.27 16.94 23.51
N ARG A 553 22.39 17.81 23.00
CA ARG A 553 21.07 18.09 23.60
C ARG A 553 20.22 16.83 23.82
N ILE A 554 20.40 15.79 23.01
CA ILE A 554 19.69 14.52 23.14
C ILE A 554 20.20 13.81 24.40
N ASP A 555 21.51 13.75 24.58
CA ASP A 555 22.13 13.15 25.76
C ASP A 555 21.90 13.96 27.03
N ASP A 556 21.86 15.30 26.94
CA ASP A 556 21.78 16.20 28.09
C ASP A 556 20.34 16.39 28.60
N LEU A 557 19.36 16.48 27.68
CA LEU A 557 17.98 16.86 28.01
C LEU A 557 16.97 15.73 27.85
N LEU A 558 17.19 14.82 26.90
CA LEU A 558 16.26 13.72 26.62
C LEU A 558 16.69 12.43 27.33
N VAL A 559 17.98 12.11 27.33
CA VAL A 559 18.56 10.91 27.94
C VAL A 559 17.82 9.63 27.48
N PRO A 560 17.82 9.31 26.18
CA PRO A 560 17.10 8.15 25.65
C PRO A 560 17.76 6.81 26.03
N GLY A 561 18.97 6.82 26.58
CA GLY A 561 19.77 5.62 26.75
C GLY A 561 20.23 5.04 25.41
N PRO A 562 20.73 3.80 25.38
CA PRO A 562 21.35 3.21 24.20
C PRO A 562 20.35 2.90 23.09
N TYR A 563 20.64 3.33 21.86
CA TYR A 563 19.80 3.05 20.69
C TYR A 563 20.66 2.84 19.43
N LYS A 564 20.03 2.36 18.35
CA LYS A 564 20.65 2.27 17.03
C LYS A 564 20.10 3.37 16.13
N GLU A 565 20.99 4.15 15.53
CA GLU A 565 20.64 5.22 14.60
C GLU A 565 20.71 4.72 13.15
N VAL A 566 19.68 5.04 12.38
CA VAL A 566 19.75 5.04 10.92
C VAL A 566 20.43 6.33 10.48
N LEU A 567 21.70 6.23 10.05
CA LEU A 567 22.50 7.40 9.68
C LEU A 567 21.90 8.17 8.50
N PRO A 568 21.95 9.52 8.46
CA PRO A 568 21.56 10.32 7.31
C PRO A 568 22.25 9.86 6.02
N CYS A 569 21.53 9.90 4.90
CA CYS A 569 22.11 9.54 3.61
C CYS A 569 23.20 10.55 3.20
N ASP A 570 24.34 10.05 2.75
CA ASP A 570 25.48 10.84 2.27
C ASP A 570 25.11 11.80 1.12
N GLU A 571 24.21 11.37 0.24
CA GLU A 571 23.63 12.18 -0.83
C GLU A 571 23.07 13.51 -0.35
N LEU A 572 22.58 13.61 0.90
CA LEU A 572 22.07 14.87 1.45
C LEU A 572 23.18 15.91 1.58
N CYS A 573 24.36 15.48 2.05
CA CYS A 573 25.52 16.35 2.16
C CYS A 573 26.00 16.77 0.76
N PHE A 574 26.13 15.82 -0.16
CA PHE A 574 26.57 16.14 -1.52
C PHE A 574 25.58 17.03 -2.27
N ASN A 575 24.27 16.84 -2.04
CA ASN A 575 23.24 17.71 -2.60
C ASN A 575 23.32 19.13 -2.02
N LEU A 576 23.63 19.28 -0.72
CA LEU A 576 23.88 20.57 -0.09
C LEU A 576 25.08 21.28 -0.74
N VAL A 577 26.23 20.59 -0.84
CA VAL A 577 27.45 21.14 -1.46
C VAL A 577 27.21 21.54 -2.92
N ARG A 578 26.43 20.75 -3.67
CA ARG A 578 26.06 21.04 -5.07
C ARG A 578 25.12 22.24 -5.21
N SER A 579 24.22 22.44 -4.25
CA SER A 579 23.14 23.41 -4.38
C SER A 579 23.53 24.79 -3.85
N CYS A 580 24.46 24.87 -2.91
CA CYS A 580 24.88 26.12 -2.27
C CYS A 580 26.16 26.73 -2.86
N PRO A 581 26.37 28.05 -2.72
CA PRO A 581 27.58 28.73 -3.16
C PRO A 581 28.83 28.20 -2.45
N ALA A 582 29.93 28.01 -3.19
CA ALA A 582 31.20 27.54 -2.64
C ALA A 582 31.78 28.48 -1.55
N SER A 583 31.42 29.76 -1.56
CA SER A 583 31.81 30.74 -0.52
C SER A 583 31.28 30.40 0.88
N MET A 584 30.26 29.55 0.99
CA MET A 584 29.75 29.05 2.26
C MET A 584 30.65 27.96 2.88
N GLY A 585 31.58 27.39 2.12
CA GLY A 585 32.58 26.45 2.64
C GLY A 585 32.06 25.07 3.06
N PHE A 586 30.87 24.65 2.59
CA PHE A 586 30.37 23.30 2.86
C PHE A 586 31.29 22.24 2.23
N GLY A 587 31.55 21.17 2.98
CA GLY A 587 32.33 20.03 2.53
C GLY A 587 31.83 18.73 3.16
N CYS A 588 31.85 17.65 2.39
CA CYS A 588 31.40 16.33 2.84
C CYS A 588 32.61 15.42 3.13
N PRO A 589 32.54 14.58 4.18
CA PRO A 589 33.57 13.59 4.44
C PRO A 589 33.62 12.54 3.33
N GLN A 590 34.79 11.92 3.11
CA GLN A 590 34.95 10.92 2.06
C GLN A 590 34.70 9.51 2.58
N PHE A 591 34.28 8.62 1.68
CA PHE A 591 34.07 7.22 2.01
C PHE A 591 35.38 6.61 2.56
N GLY A 592 35.29 5.92 3.71
CA GLY A 592 36.43 5.35 4.41
C GLY A 592 37.01 6.23 5.53
N ASP A 593 36.64 7.51 5.59
CA ASP A 593 36.97 8.36 6.74
C ASP A 593 36.13 7.97 7.97
N ILE A 594 36.71 8.10 9.16
CA ILE A 594 35.98 7.89 10.44
C ILE A 594 34.75 8.81 10.50
N GLY A 595 34.91 10.07 10.07
CA GLY A 595 33.83 11.04 10.03
C GLY A 595 32.68 10.63 9.11
N PHE A 596 32.95 9.93 8.01
CA PHE A 596 31.92 9.38 7.14
C PHE A 596 31.22 8.20 7.80
N ASN A 597 31.99 7.19 8.24
CA ASN A 597 31.47 5.93 8.77
C ASN A 597 30.58 6.12 10.02
N GLU A 598 30.82 7.15 10.83
CA GLU A 598 30.02 7.43 12.03
C GLU A 598 28.87 8.41 11.78
N SER A 599 28.86 9.13 10.65
CA SER A 599 27.93 10.25 10.42
C SER A 599 26.95 10.02 9.29
N TYR A 600 27.30 9.24 8.26
CA TYR A 600 26.51 9.06 7.05
C TYR A 600 26.37 7.60 6.66
N GLY A 601 25.19 7.26 6.13
CA GLY A 601 24.89 5.99 5.49
C GLY A 601 24.75 6.17 3.98
N VAL A 602 24.71 5.05 3.25
CA VAL A 602 24.58 5.04 1.80
C VAL A 602 23.28 4.34 1.40
N LYS A 603 22.58 4.87 0.39
CA LYS A 603 21.38 4.24 -0.17
C LYS A 603 21.75 2.92 -0.88
N PRO A 604 20.85 1.93 -0.92
CA PRO A 604 21.12 0.71 -1.68
C PRO A 604 21.17 1.02 -3.18
N MET A 605 22.08 0.35 -3.91
CA MET A 605 22.36 0.60 -5.33
C MET A 605 21.18 0.31 -6.27
N PHE A 606 20.20 -0.49 -5.81
CA PHE A 606 18.92 -0.74 -6.46
C PHE A 606 17.81 -0.50 -5.44
N PRO A 607 17.35 0.75 -5.27
CA PRO A 607 16.45 1.06 -4.17
C PRO A 607 15.03 0.56 -4.45
N GLY A 608 14.60 0.56 -5.70
CA GLY A 608 13.21 0.41 -6.11
C GLY A 608 12.71 -1.04 -6.22
N ASP A 609 11.44 -1.25 -5.89
CA ASP A 609 10.65 -2.21 -6.68
C ASP A 609 10.34 -1.64 -8.09
N ALA A 610 9.53 -2.36 -8.87
CA ALA A 610 9.17 -1.95 -10.23
C ALA A 610 8.44 -0.59 -10.32
N SER A 611 7.93 -0.08 -9.19
CA SER A 611 7.24 1.19 -9.03
C SER A 611 8.15 2.31 -8.54
N GLY A 612 9.46 2.05 -8.43
CA GLY A 612 10.43 3.02 -7.92
C GLY A 612 10.39 3.21 -6.40
N ARG A 613 9.68 2.33 -5.67
CA ARG A 613 9.51 2.39 -4.21
C ARG A 613 10.73 1.84 -3.50
N ILE A 614 11.31 2.60 -2.56
CA ILE A 614 12.56 2.20 -1.91
C ILE A 614 12.33 1.07 -0.91
N SER A 615 12.83 -0.13 -1.21
CA SER A 615 12.86 -1.26 -0.29
C SER A 615 14.08 -1.18 0.63
N ASN A 616 13.87 -1.40 1.93
CA ASN A 616 14.86 -1.32 3.01
C ASN A 616 15.43 0.09 3.31
N ILE A 617 15.33 0.47 4.58
CA ILE A 617 15.93 1.71 5.10
C ILE A 617 17.40 1.41 5.43
N THR A 618 18.37 1.89 4.66
CA THR A 618 19.81 1.77 5.01
C THR A 618 20.42 3.10 5.46
N CYS A 619 19.75 4.20 5.16
CA CYS A 619 20.12 5.54 5.60
C CYS A 619 18.84 6.38 5.75
N ASN A 620 18.93 7.51 6.45
CA ASN A 620 17.81 8.40 6.73
C ASN A 620 17.80 9.57 5.74
N SER A 621 16.69 9.74 5.03
CA SER A 621 16.44 10.90 4.20
C SER A 621 15.01 11.38 4.44
N PRO A 622 14.81 12.58 5.03
CA PRO A 622 13.48 13.16 5.16
C PRO A 622 12.75 13.16 3.81
N GLY A 623 11.45 12.89 3.83
CA GLY A 623 10.63 12.75 2.63
C GLY A 623 10.88 11.47 1.82
N THR A 624 11.88 10.65 2.14
CA THR A 624 12.00 9.32 1.54
C THR A 624 11.18 8.33 2.34
N ILE A 625 10.10 7.83 1.75
CA ILE A 625 9.31 6.76 2.35
C ILE A 625 9.93 5.44 1.91
N TYR A 626 10.25 4.63 2.91
CA TYR A 626 10.76 3.29 2.70
C TYR A 626 9.64 2.31 2.91
N TYR A 627 9.62 1.30 2.06
CA TYR A 627 8.59 0.30 2.02
C TYR A 627 9.20 -1.03 2.46
N LEU A 628 8.76 -1.55 3.61
CA LEU A 628 9.08 -2.92 4.01
C LEU A 628 8.21 -3.86 3.18
N SER A 629 8.83 -4.64 2.29
CA SER A 629 8.09 -5.64 1.53
C SER A 629 7.66 -6.78 2.48
N ALA A 630 6.35 -7.02 2.58
CA ALA A 630 5.78 -8.15 3.32
C ALA A 630 6.06 -9.52 2.67
N GLY A 631 6.73 -9.52 1.52
CA GLY A 631 7.26 -10.73 0.92
C GLY A 631 8.49 -11.20 1.70
N ARG A 632 8.29 -12.20 2.58
CA ARG A 632 9.36 -13.17 2.86
C ARG A 632 9.73 -13.76 1.50
N GLN A 633 10.74 -13.18 0.84
CA GLN A 633 11.51 -13.92 -0.14
C GLN A 633 12.13 -15.06 0.67
N GLY A 634 11.44 -16.20 0.68
CA GLY A 634 12.12 -17.45 0.86
C GLY A 634 13.15 -17.46 -0.24
N LEU A 635 14.39 -17.07 0.10
CA LEU A 635 15.55 -17.33 -0.72
C LEU A 635 15.49 -18.83 -0.94
N SER A 636 14.96 -19.24 -2.10
CA SER A 636 15.10 -20.60 -2.59
C SER A 636 16.59 -20.84 -2.54
N SER A 637 16.99 -21.67 -1.58
CA SER A 637 18.37 -21.88 -1.25
C SER A 637 19.03 -22.52 -2.47
N MET A 638 19.60 -21.67 -3.33
CA MET A 638 20.48 -22.11 -4.41
C MET A 638 21.64 -22.94 -3.85
N VAL A 639 21.96 -22.76 -2.56
CA VAL A 639 22.92 -23.57 -1.81
C VAL A 639 22.48 -25.03 -1.71
N PHE A 640 21.19 -25.34 -1.54
CA PHE A 640 20.71 -26.73 -1.53
C PHE A 640 20.74 -27.39 -2.91
N THR A 641 20.49 -26.65 -4.00
CA THR A 641 20.60 -27.18 -5.37
C THR A 641 22.06 -27.41 -5.79
N ILE A 642 23.00 -26.57 -5.33
CA ILE A 642 24.43 -26.75 -5.61
C ILE A 642 25.02 -27.89 -4.75
N ALA A 643 24.59 -28.01 -3.49
CA ALA A 643 25.02 -29.10 -2.61
C ALA A 643 24.53 -30.47 -3.10
N SER A 644 23.29 -30.56 -3.59
CA SER A 644 22.75 -31.82 -4.15
C SER A 644 23.41 -32.20 -5.48
N ALA A 645 23.80 -31.23 -6.31
CA ALA A 645 24.59 -31.48 -7.53
C ALA A 645 26.03 -31.96 -7.22
N MET A 646 26.68 -31.42 -6.18
CA MET A 646 28.00 -31.87 -5.75
C MET A 646 27.98 -33.28 -5.12
N VAL A 647 26.95 -33.61 -4.34
CA VAL A 647 26.80 -34.94 -3.74
C VAL A 647 26.51 -36.00 -4.82
N ALA A 648 25.72 -35.66 -5.84
CA ALA A 648 25.50 -36.55 -6.99
C ALA A 648 26.78 -36.75 -7.82
N GLY A 649 27.64 -35.72 -7.95
CA GLY A 649 28.91 -35.82 -8.65
C GLY A 649 29.96 -36.68 -7.94
N ILE A 650 29.94 -36.74 -6.60
CA ILE A 650 30.87 -37.56 -5.80
C ILE A 650 30.42 -39.03 -5.76
N LEU A 651 29.13 -39.32 -5.92
CA LEU A 651 28.60 -40.69 -5.98
C LEU A 651 28.84 -41.41 -7.32
N PHE A 652 29.35 -40.71 -8.34
CA PHE A 652 29.68 -41.26 -9.66
C PHE A 652 31.18 -41.24 -10.00
N ILE A 653 32.06 -41.15 -8.99
CA ILE A 653 33.52 -41.33 -9.10
C ILE A 653 33.94 -42.67 -8.50
#